data_AF-A0A1S3UKB4-F1
#
_entry.id   AF-A0A1S3UKB4-F1
#
_cell.length_a   1.000
_cell.length_b   1.000
_cell.length_c   1.000
_cell.angle_alpha   90.00
_cell.angle_beta   90.00
_cell.angle_gamma   90.00
#
_symmetry.space_group_name_H-M   'P 1'
#
loop_
_entity.id
_entity.type
_entity.pdbx_description
1 polymer ?
#
loop_
_entity_poly.entity_id
_entity_poly.type
_entity_poly.pdbx_seq_one_letter_code
_entity_poly.pdbx_strand_id
1 'polypeptide(L)'
;MEERRKGVGFGRMKGPFGVPEKPEFCVGLDAPLSKVKMELLNRPKSIIVVTGFGGSGKTTLATLLCWDQQIKSKFRENIFFVTFSKTPKLKIMVERVFEHLGYEVPKFQNDEEGINQLGLLLRKLKGSPTLMILDDVWPDSEDLVEKFKFHLSDYKLLVTSRVAFPRFGTPCVLKPLLHQDAMTFFFHYARLDSNTLNIPDQDTIQKVVKSCMGLPLAIKVIGRSLSHRPNELWQKMVLELSDGNSILLDCNTELLTYLPKILDVLEDNTVIKECFMDLGLFSEDQRIPVTALIDMWAELYGLDNDGIEAMAIINKLESMNLANVLITRKNSSDTDNYYYNNHFIVLHDLLRELAIYESTLEPIEERKRLIIHTNENESEGGLDEKQQGFVIRILSNCFKYCVKHKPQQITARTLSISIDENISSCWSHMHPTQAKVLILNLRVNQYSFPESMKKMRKLKALIITNYNSHPSELTNIELLGSLSNLKRIRLERIAVLSSFVTLKSLRKLSIYMSQAFQNGILLTSDAFPNLVDLNIDYCKDMVVLPSGLCYITPLKKLSVTNCHKLLALPQEIGKLVHLELLRLSSCTDLEALPESIGRLQNLRHLDISNCISLSNLPEDVGKLFNLRNLRMINCERCELAYSVVNLVNLKTVSCDEETATSWEGFKAMLPNLLIEVSQVDVNLNWLPSVSS
;
A
#
# COMPACT_ATOMS: atom_id res chain seq x y z
N MET A 1 -26.67 4.09 32.44
CA MET A 1 -25.75 5.22 32.63
C MET A 1 -24.71 5.10 31.53
N GLU A 2 -25.06 5.56 30.33
CA GLU A 2 -24.84 6.92 29.83
C GLU A 2 -23.36 7.23 29.66
N GLU A 3 -22.85 7.01 28.45
CA GLU A 3 -21.85 7.88 27.83
C GLU A 3 -21.84 7.62 26.31
N ARG A 4 -22.87 8.13 25.61
CA ARG A 4 -22.61 8.62 24.25
C ARG A 4 -21.74 9.85 24.46
N ARG A 5 -20.49 9.86 23.97
CA ARG A 5 -19.63 11.05 24.02
C ARG A 5 -20.39 12.24 23.42
N LYS A 6 -20.92 13.13 24.27
CA LYS A 6 -21.31 14.48 23.88
C LYS A 6 -20.02 15.29 23.79
N GLY A 7 -19.39 15.23 22.62
CA GLY A 7 -18.24 16.06 22.28
C GLY A 7 -18.68 17.27 21.47
N VAL A 8 -18.24 18.44 21.93
CA VAL A 8 -18.32 19.77 21.31
C VAL A 8 -17.96 19.74 19.82
N GLY A 9 -18.59 20.61 19.02
CA GLY A 9 -18.50 20.67 17.55
C GLY A 9 -17.10 20.83 16.95
N PHE A 10 -16.33 19.74 16.96
CA PHE A 10 -15.26 19.47 16.02
C PHE A 10 -15.82 18.53 14.94
N GLY A 11 -15.56 18.83 13.67
CA GLY A 11 -16.05 18.03 12.54
C GLY A 11 -15.85 16.54 12.78
N ARG A 12 -16.97 15.78 12.79
CA ARG A 12 -16.98 14.32 12.97
C ARG A 12 -15.95 13.70 12.02
N MET A 13 -14.86 13.19 12.58
CA MET A 13 -13.82 12.43 11.87
C MET A 13 -14.47 11.25 11.13
N LYS A 14 -14.39 11.24 9.81
CA LYS A 14 -14.71 10.06 8.99
C LYS A 14 -13.46 9.18 8.96
N GLY A 15 -13.47 8.07 9.67
CA GLY A 15 -12.36 7.11 9.64
C GLY A 15 -12.25 6.37 8.29
N PRO A 16 -11.17 5.59 8.06
CA PRO A 16 -10.88 4.86 6.81
C PRO A 16 -11.91 3.78 6.40
N PHE A 17 -12.89 3.49 7.26
CA PHE A 17 -13.71 2.27 7.19
C PHE A 17 -15.23 2.57 7.28
N GLY A 18 -15.64 3.76 6.79
CA GLY A 18 -17.04 4.12 6.53
C GLY A 18 -17.46 3.78 5.10
N VAL A 19 -18.71 4.11 4.74
CA VAL A 19 -19.20 4.02 3.35
C VAL A 19 -18.17 4.67 2.39
N PRO A 20 -17.70 3.96 1.34
CA PRO A 20 -16.71 4.50 0.42
C PRO A 20 -17.20 5.79 -0.26
N GLU A 21 -16.25 6.61 -0.75
CA GLU A 21 -16.58 7.83 -1.47
C GLU A 21 -17.44 7.53 -2.70
N LYS A 22 -18.37 8.45 -3.01
CA LYS A 22 -19.25 8.28 -4.15
C LYS A 22 -18.40 8.24 -5.43
N PRO A 23 -18.56 7.23 -6.30
CA PRO A 23 -17.86 7.18 -7.57
C PRO A 23 -18.11 8.46 -8.39
N GLU A 24 -17.05 9.05 -8.95
CA GLU A 24 -17.15 10.27 -9.76
C GLU A 24 -17.98 10.06 -11.03
N PHE A 25 -17.85 8.89 -11.66
CA PHE A 25 -18.53 8.56 -12.90
C PHE A 25 -18.88 7.07 -12.98
N CYS A 26 -20.14 6.78 -13.33
CA CYS A 26 -20.66 5.44 -13.53
C CYS A 26 -21.76 5.43 -14.61
N VAL A 27 -21.88 4.33 -15.35
CA VAL A 27 -22.89 4.11 -16.40
C VAL A 27 -23.39 2.67 -16.35
N GLY A 28 -24.58 2.41 -16.89
CA GLY A 28 -25.15 1.04 -17.00
C GLY A 28 -25.53 0.37 -15.66
N LEU A 29 -25.45 1.09 -14.53
CA LEU A 29 -25.75 0.55 -13.20
C LEU A 29 -27.16 0.86 -12.70
N ASP A 30 -27.96 1.66 -13.41
CA ASP A 30 -29.29 2.09 -12.96
C ASP A 30 -30.27 0.93 -12.75
N ALA A 31 -30.30 -0.02 -13.70
CA ALA A 31 -31.17 -1.18 -13.61
C ALA A 31 -30.70 -2.18 -12.52
N PRO A 32 -29.42 -2.57 -12.43
CA PRO A 32 -28.90 -3.34 -11.30
C PRO A 32 -29.16 -2.67 -9.94
N LEU A 33 -28.93 -1.36 -9.83
CA LEU A 33 -29.15 -0.58 -8.61
C LEU A 33 -30.62 -0.61 -8.21
N SER A 34 -31.53 -0.39 -9.16
CA SER A 34 -32.97 -0.46 -8.92
C SER A 34 -33.42 -1.85 -8.47
N LYS A 35 -32.87 -2.90 -9.07
CA LYS A 35 -33.17 -4.29 -8.69
C LYS A 35 -32.72 -4.59 -7.25
N VAL A 36 -31.46 -4.33 -6.92
CA VAL A 36 -30.92 -4.57 -5.55
C VAL A 36 -31.65 -3.70 -4.53
N LYS A 37 -31.95 -2.44 -4.87
CA LYS A 37 -32.74 -1.54 -4.04
C LYS A 37 -34.14 -2.10 -3.74
N MET A 38 -34.86 -2.59 -4.75
CA MET A 38 -36.17 -3.22 -4.53
C MET A 38 -36.07 -4.42 -3.59
N GLU A 39 -35.06 -5.28 -3.76
CA GLU A 39 -34.86 -6.43 -2.87
C GLU A 39 -34.55 -6.02 -1.41
N LEU A 40 -33.76 -4.96 -1.20
CA LEU A 40 -33.44 -4.44 0.13
C LEU A 40 -34.62 -3.75 0.82
N LEU A 41 -35.48 -3.08 0.04
CA LEU A 41 -36.67 -2.44 0.54
C LEU A 41 -37.76 -3.46 0.88
N ASN A 42 -37.85 -4.57 0.14
CA ASN A 42 -38.78 -5.67 0.36
C ASN A 42 -38.55 -6.40 1.71
N ARG A 43 -39.63 -6.76 2.40
CA ARG A 43 -39.55 -7.38 3.75
C ARG A 43 -39.02 -8.83 3.83
N PRO A 44 -39.25 -9.77 2.89
CA PRO A 44 -38.97 -11.19 3.14
C PRO A 44 -37.49 -11.61 3.06
N LYS A 45 -36.65 -10.97 2.22
CA LYS A 45 -35.24 -11.37 2.05
C LYS A 45 -34.33 -10.63 3.02
N SER A 46 -33.67 -11.33 3.95
CA SER A 46 -32.69 -10.74 4.87
C SER A 46 -31.28 -10.66 4.28
N ILE A 47 -30.95 -11.52 3.31
CA ILE A 47 -29.63 -11.59 2.67
C ILE A 47 -29.80 -11.44 1.16
N ILE A 48 -28.94 -10.62 0.54
CA ILE A 48 -28.89 -10.41 -0.91
C ILE A 48 -27.44 -10.60 -1.34
N VAL A 49 -27.23 -11.48 -2.30
CA VAL A 49 -25.90 -11.73 -2.88
C VAL A 49 -25.84 -11.09 -4.25
N VAL A 50 -24.88 -10.19 -4.46
CA VAL A 50 -24.52 -9.63 -5.76
C VAL A 50 -23.28 -10.36 -6.25
N THR A 51 -23.41 -11.07 -7.36
CA THR A 51 -22.32 -11.85 -7.96
C THR A 51 -21.94 -11.29 -9.33
N GLY A 52 -20.70 -11.47 -9.76
CA GLY A 52 -20.22 -10.96 -11.04
C GLY A 52 -18.71 -11.01 -11.17
N PHE A 53 -18.21 -10.84 -12.39
CA PHE A 53 -16.79 -10.97 -12.72
C PHE A 53 -15.87 -10.01 -11.96
N GLY A 54 -14.58 -10.31 -11.90
CA GLY A 54 -13.56 -9.36 -11.45
C GLY A 54 -13.63 -8.07 -12.27
N GLY A 55 -13.60 -6.89 -11.62
CA GLY A 55 -13.67 -5.60 -12.32
C GLY A 55 -15.03 -5.25 -12.95
N SER A 56 -16.10 -6.03 -12.71
CA SER A 56 -17.46 -5.75 -13.23
C SER A 56 -18.18 -4.58 -12.56
N GLY A 57 -17.65 -4.02 -11.47
CA GLY A 57 -18.26 -2.90 -10.74
C GLY A 57 -19.16 -3.27 -9.56
N LYS A 58 -19.00 -4.46 -8.97
CA LYS A 58 -19.78 -4.89 -7.78
C LYS A 58 -19.60 -3.95 -6.58
N THR A 59 -18.37 -3.67 -6.19
CA THR A 59 -18.03 -2.70 -5.13
C THR A 59 -18.56 -1.31 -5.47
N THR A 60 -18.51 -0.91 -6.75
CA THR A 60 -19.08 0.36 -7.24
C THR A 60 -20.61 0.39 -7.06
N LEU A 61 -21.31 -0.69 -7.39
CA LEU A 61 -22.76 -0.82 -7.20
C LEU A 61 -23.14 -0.77 -5.72
N ALA A 62 -22.44 -1.52 -4.87
CA ALA A 62 -22.65 -1.51 -3.42
C ALA A 62 -22.40 -0.12 -2.83
N THR A 63 -21.36 0.57 -3.30
CA THR A 63 -21.07 1.95 -2.90
C THR A 63 -22.19 2.89 -3.33
N LEU A 64 -22.63 2.87 -4.60
CA LEU A 64 -23.71 3.72 -5.10
C LEU A 64 -25.02 3.54 -4.33
N LEU A 65 -25.32 2.30 -3.95
CA LEU A 65 -26.48 1.97 -3.13
C LEU A 65 -26.43 2.67 -1.76
N CYS A 66 -25.27 2.75 -1.11
CA CYS A 66 -25.10 3.50 0.14
C CYS A 66 -25.38 5.01 -0.03
N TRP A 67 -25.20 5.55 -1.24
CA TRP A 67 -25.43 6.95 -1.56
C TRP A 67 -26.85 7.26 -2.05
N ASP A 68 -27.67 6.25 -2.34
CA ASP A 68 -29.06 6.39 -2.78
C ASP A 68 -29.95 7.00 -1.68
N GLN A 69 -30.80 7.96 -2.06
CA GLN A 69 -31.63 8.71 -1.11
C GLN A 69 -32.66 7.85 -0.39
N GLN A 70 -33.25 6.85 -1.04
CA GLN A 70 -34.26 5.97 -0.41
C GLN A 70 -33.60 5.02 0.58
N ILE A 71 -32.43 4.49 0.23
CA ILE A 71 -31.61 3.66 1.15
C ILE A 71 -31.18 4.49 2.36
N LYS A 72 -30.63 5.68 2.14
CA LYS A 72 -30.29 6.62 3.22
C LYS A 72 -31.50 7.01 4.07
N SER A 73 -32.67 7.20 3.47
CA SER A 73 -33.89 7.51 4.22
C SER A 73 -34.34 6.36 5.12
N LYS A 74 -34.18 5.10 4.67
CA LYS A 74 -34.59 3.92 5.44
C LYS A 74 -33.58 3.56 6.55
N PHE A 75 -32.29 3.49 6.21
CA PHE A 75 -31.23 3.00 7.10
C PHE A 75 -30.46 4.11 7.83
N ARG A 76 -30.56 5.36 7.37
CA ARG A 76 -29.91 6.55 7.96
C ARG A 76 -28.40 6.32 8.14
N GLU A 77 -27.89 6.47 9.36
CA GLU A 77 -26.48 6.26 9.71
C GLU A 77 -26.15 4.77 9.98
N ASN A 78 -27.11 3.85 9.92
CA ASN A 78 -26.89 2.42 10.20
C ASN A 78 -26.54 1.62 8.93
N ILE A 79 -25.64 2.16 8.12
CA ILE A 79 -25.08 1.49 6.93
C ILE A 79 -23.62 1.16 7.24
N PHE A 80 -23.32 -0.12 7.35
CA PHE A 80 -21.99 -0.63 7.66
C PHE A 80 -21.37 -1.24 6.41
N PHE A 81 -20.18 -0.79 6.03
CA PHE A 81 -19.44 -1.28 4.86
C PHE A 81 -18.18 -2.00 5.32
N VAL A 82 -18.11 -3.31 5.10
CA VAL A 82 -17.03 -4.18 5.56
C VAL A 82 -16.43 -4.90 4.36
N THR A 83 -15.21 -4.55 3.98
CA THR A 83 -14.47 -5.28 2.92
C THR A 83 -13.78 -6.52 3.49
N PHE A 84 -13.97 -7.66 2.84
CA PHE A 84 -13.35 -8.95 3.14
C PHE A 84 -11.99 -9.02 2.45
N SER A 85 -10.95 -9.24 3.24
CA SER A 85 -9.64 -9.67 2.75
C SER A 85 -9.64 -11.17 2.45
N LYS A 86 -8.65 -11.68 1.71
CA LYS A 86 -8.50 -13.12 1.43
C LYS A 86 -8.48 -14.00 2.69
N THR A 87 -7.86 -13.52 3.78
CA THR A 87 -7.85 -14.17 5.09
C THR A 87 -8.60 -13.28 6.09
N PRO A 88 -9.95 -13.28 6.05
CA PRO A 88 -10.76 -12.37 6.84
C PRO A 88 -10.60 -12.65 8.33
N LYS A 89 -10.06 -11.69 9.09
CA LYS A 89 -10.04 -11.76 10.55
C LYS A 89 -11.33 -11.17 11.10
N LEU A 90 -12.25 -12.05 11.55
CA LEU A 90 -13.55 -11.67 12.08
C LEU A 90 -13.45 -10.66 13.22
N LYS A 91 -12.44 -10.82 14.08
CA LYS A 91 -12.11 -9.85 15.13
C LYS A 91 -12.04 -8.42 14.58
N ILE A 92 -11.21 -8.18 13.56
CA ILE A 92 -11.05 -6.85 12.95
C ILE A 92 -12.38 -6.33 12.40
N MET A 93 -13.19 -7.21 11.78
CA MET A 93 -14.49 -6.83 11.24
C MET A 93 -15.47 -6.39 12.33
N VAL A 94 -15.51 -7.10 13.46
CA VAL A 94 -16.33 -6.75 14.62
C VAL A 94 -15.86 -5.43 15.23
N GLU A 95 -14.56 -5.30 15.48
CA GLU A 95 -13.94 -4.08 16.05
C GLU A 95 -14.34 -2.84 15.22
N ARG A 96 -14.32 -2.93 13.88
CA ARG A 96 -14.75 -1.86 12.97
C ARG A 96 -16.19 -1.40 13.19
N VAL A 97 -17.13 -2.32 13.41
CA VAL A 97 -18.54 -1.95 13.61
C VAL A 97 -18.73 -1.23 14.94
N PHE A 98 -17.99 -1.62 15.98
CA PHE A 98 -17.99 -0.92 17.28
C PHE A 98 -17.42 0.50 17.15
N GLU A 99 -16.26 0.64 16.51
CA GLU A 99 -15.61 1.94 16.27
C GLU A 99 -16.52 2.88 15.46
N HIS A 100 -17.14 2.39 14.39
CA HIS A 100 -18.04 3.18 13.55
C HIS A 100 -19.23 3.76 14.33
N LEU A 101 -19.75 3.00 15.29
CA LEU A 101 -20.85 3.43 16.15
C LEU A 101 -20.38 4.29 17.34
N GLY A 102 -19.07 4.49 17.50
CA GLY A 102 -18.47 5.26 18.59
C GLY A 102 -18.56 4.57 19.94
N TYR A 103 -18.65 3.23 19.98
CA TYR A 103 -18.60 2.44 21.21
C TYR A 103 -17.18 1.94 21.48
N GLU A 104 -16.85 1.74 22.75
CA GLU A 104 -15.63 1.03 23.12
C GLU A 104 -15.66 -0.41 22.61
N VAL A 105 -14.56 -0.83 22.01
CA VAL A 105 -14.37 -2.16 21.47
C VAL A 105 -14.18 -3.15 22.63
N PRO A 106 -15.09 -4.12 22.82
CA PRO A 106 -14.94 -5.12 23.87
C PRO A 106 -13.76 -6.05 23.56
N LYS A 107 -13.01 -6.45 24.57
CA LYS A 107 -12.02 -7.52 24.44
C LYS A 107 -12.76 -8.86 24.42
N PHE A 108 -12.59 -9.63 23.35
CA PHE A 108 -13.11 -10.99 23.22
C PHE A 108 -12.00 -11.96 22.81
N GLN A 109 -12.08 -13.21 23.27
CA GLN A 109 -11.03 -14.21 23.12
C GLN A 109 -11.18 -15.04 21.83
N ASN A 110 -12.39 -15.17 21.31
CA ASN A 110 -12.68 -15.96 20.12
C ASN A 110 -13.73 -15.28 19.23
N ASP A 111 -13.84 -15.77 17.99
CA ASP A 111 -14.75 -15.22 16.98
C ASP A 111 -16.23 -15.28 17.39
N GLU A 112 -16.64 -16.33 18.10
CA GLU A 112 -18.03 -16.53 18.52
C GLU A 112 -18.46 -15.48 19.55
N GLU A 113 -17.59 -15.20 20.52
CA GLU A 113 -17.78 -14.13 21.48
C GLU A 113 -17.84 -12.76 20.78
N GLY A 114 -16.96 -12.51 19.82
CA GLY A 114 -16.97 -11.29 19.01
C GLY A 114 -18.30 -11.09 18.26
N ILE A 115 -18.80 -12.12 17.58
CA ILE A 115 -20.10 -12.09 16.89
C ILE A 115 -21.26 -11.92 17.88
N ASN A 116 -21.22 -12.57 19.04
CA ASN A 116 -22.23 -12.40 20.06
C ASN A 116 -22.29 -10.96 20.58
N GLN A 117 -21.12 -10.34 20.83
CA GLN A 117 -21.02 -8.93 21.21
C GLN A 117 -21.54 -8.00 20.11
N LEU A 118 -21.21 -8.28 18.85
CA LEU A 118 -21.76 -7.55 17.70
C LEU A 118 -23.29 -7.67 17.64
N GLY A 119 -23.83 -8.87 17.82
CA GLY A 119 -25.28 -9.10 17.88
C GLY A 119 -25.95 -8.33 19.02
N LEU A 120 -25.32 -8.27 20.20
CA LEU A 120 -25.79 -7.46 21.33
C LEU A 120 -25.76 -5.97 21.02
N LEU A 121 -24.72 -5.47 20.35
CA LEU A 121 -24.61 -4.08 19.91
C LEU A 121 -25.74 -3.74 18.92
N LEU A 122 -25.97 -4.58 17.92
CA LEU A 122 -27.04 -4.39 16.95
C LEU A 122 -28.43 -4.45 17.61
N ARG A 123 -28.62 -5.28 18.65
CA ARG A 123 -29.86 -5.28 19.46
C ARG A 123 -30.07 -3.98 20.23
N LYS A 124 -29.00 -3.30 20.67
CA LYS A 124 -29.12 -1.98 21.34
C LYS A 124 -29.62 -0.89 20.40
N LEU A 125 -29.46 -1.05 19.09
CA LEU A 125 -30.01 -0.14 18.06
C LEU A 125 -31.53 -0.32 17.82
N LYS A 126 -32.23 -1.02 18.73
CA LYS A 126 -33.65 -1.40 18.68
C LYS A 126 -34.53 -0.34 18.00
N GLY A 127 -35.19 -0.75 16.90
CA GLY A 127 -36.17 0.05 16.16
C GLY A 127 -35.62 0.80 14.94
N SER A 128 -34.31 0.81 14.71
CA SER A 128 -33.72 1.42 13.51
C SER A 128 -33.34 0.36 12.48
N PRO A 129 -33.82 0.45 11.22
CA PRO A 129 -33.37 -0.44 10.15
C PRO A 129 -31.85 -0.40 10.00
N THR A 130 -31.23 -1.55 9.80
CA THR A 130 -29.78 -1.70 9.69
C THR A 130 -29.39 -2.42 8.40
N LEU A 131 -28.40 -1.89 7.68
CA LEU A 131 -27.82 -2.50 6.48
C LEU A 131 -26.34 -2.81 6.72
N MET A 132 -25.98 -4.09 6.63
CA MET A 132 -24.59 -4.55 6.66
C MET A 132 -24.18 -4.96 5.25
N ILE A 133 -23.06 -4.43 4.76
CA ILE A 133 -22.51 -4.72 3.44
C ILE A 133 -21.19 -5.44 3.64
N LEU A 134 -21.10 -6.68 3.17
CA LEU A 134 -19.89 -7.49 3.15
C LEU A 134 -19.37 -7.47 1.70
N ASP A 135 -18.36 -6.64 1.46
CA ASP A 135 -17.79 -6.44 0.12
C ASP A 135 -16.63 -7.41 -0.13
N ASP A 136 -16.59 -7.95 -1.35
CA ASP A 136 -15.57 -8.87 -1.88
C ASP A 136 -15.36 -10.16 -1.06
N VAL A 137 -16.46 -10.84 -0.75
CA VAL A 137 -16.42 -12.13 -0.03
C VAL A 137 -15.85 -13.23 -0.93
N TRP A 138 -14.80 -13.89 -0.45
CA TRP A 138 -14.13 -15.01 -1.12
C TRP A 138 -14.94 -16.31 -1.01
N PRO A 139 -14.80 -17.26 -1.97
CA PRO A 139 -15.55 -18.51 -1.99
C PRO A 139 -15.45 -19.29 -0.66
N ASP A 140 -14.25 -19.39 -0.10
CA ASP A 140 -13.97 -20.15 1.13
C ASP A 140 -14.44 -19.43 2.42
N SER A 141 -15.00 -18.23 2.29
CA SER A 141 -15.48 -17.41 3.43
C SER A 141 -17.01 -17.45 3.60
N GLU A 142 -17.71 -18.36 2.91
CA GLU A 142 -19.18 -18.47 2.99
C GLU A 142 -19.66 -18.73 4.43
N ASP A 143 -18.97 -19.58 5.19
CA ASP A 143 -19.32 -19.87 6.59
C ASP A 143 -19.18 -18.66 7.52
N LEU A 144 -18.25 -17.74 7.22
CA LEU A 144 -18.12 -16.49 7.96
C LEU A 144 -19.30 -15.57 7.70
N VAL A 145 -19.82 -15.53 6.47
CA VAL A 145 -21.03 -14.75 6.14
C VAL A 145 -22.24 -15.24 6.94
N GLU A 146 -22.39 -16.56 7.14
CA GLU A 146 -23.49 -17.10 7.96
C GLU A 146 -23.42 -16.60 9.40
N LYS A 147 -22.23 -16.39 9.97
CA LYS A 147 -22.09 -15.84 11.34
C LYS A 147 -22.63 -14.42 11.50
N PHE A 148 -22.69 -13.63 10.42
CA PHE A 148 -23.27 -12.27 10.43
C PHE A 148 -24.81 -12.27 10.30
N LYS A 149 -25.45 -13.44 10.26
CA LYS A 149 -26.90 -13.54 10.16
C LYS A 149 -27.56 -13.37 11.53
N PHE A 150 -27.96 -12.14 11.82
CA PHE A 150 -28.67 -11.82 13.05
C PHE A 150 -30.20 -11.88 12.87
N HIS A 151 -30.89 -12.55 13.79
CA HIS A 151 -32.36 -12.57 13.86
C HIS A 151 -32.88 -11.27 14.48
N LEU A 152 -32.85 -10.18 13.72
CA LEU A 152 -33.25 -8.83 14.14
C LEU A 152 -34.33 -8.27 13.21
N SER A 153 -35.26 -7.48 13.76
CA SER A 153 -36.27 -6.77 12.97
C SER A 153 -35.59 -5.71 12.08
N ASP A 154 -35.88 -5.72 10.77
CA ASP A 154 -35.35 -4.77 9.77
C ASP A 154 -33.81 -4.74 9.63
N TYR A 155 -33.14 -5.87 9.88
CA TYR A 155 -31.73 -6.10 9.51
C TYR A 155 -31.61 -6.71 8.11
N LYS A 156 -30.72 -6.12 7.29
CA LYS A 156 -30.41 -6.58 5.92
C LYS A 156 -28.90 -6.79 5.76
N LEU A 157 -28.54 -7.84 5.05
CA LEU A 157 -27.17 -8.18 4.67
C LEU A 157 -27.04 -8.14 3.15
N LEU A 158 -26.12 -7.33 2.63
CA LEU A 158 -25.73 -7.31 1.22
C LEU A 158 -24.32 -7.91 1.12
N VAL A 159 -24.15 -8.91 0.27
CA VAL A 159 -22.88 -9.59 0.06
C VAL A 159 -22.47 -9.37 -1.39
N THR A 160 -21.27 -8.85 -1.64
CA THR A 160 -20.69 -8.88 -3.00
C THR A 160 -19.66 -10.00 -3.08
N SER A 161 -19.67 -10.76 -4.18
CA SER A 161 -18.71 -11.85 -4.38
C SER A 161 -18.45 -12.09 -5.87
N ARG A 162 -17.31 -12.72 -6.19
CA ARG A 162 -17.01 -13.19 -7.55
C ARG A 162 -17.73 -14.50 -7.88
N VAL A 163 -18.13 -15.26 -6.86
CA VAL A 163 -18.86 -16.52 -7.01
C VAL A 163 -20.30 -16.34 -6.54
N ALA A 164 -21.17 -17.26 -6.93
CA ALA A 164 -22.51 -17.35 -6.37
C ALA A 164 -22.44 -18.12 -5.04
N PHE A 165 -23.27 -17.72 -4.08
CA PHE A 165 -23.51 -18.45 -2.85
C PHE A 165 -24.98 -18.92 -2.84
N PRO A 166 -25.29 -20.08 -3.45
CA PRO A 166 -26.67 -20.55 -3.61
C PRO A 166 -27.41 -20.72 -2.28
N ARG A 167 -26.68 -20.95 -1.18
CA ARG A 167 -27.22 -21.09 0.17
C ARG A 167 -27.99 -19.86 0.65
N PHE A 168 -27.65 -18.67 0.15
CA PHE A 168 -28.33 -17.42 0.49
C PHE A 168 -29.45 -17.03 -0.49
N GLY A 169 -29.83 -17.94 -1.38
CA GLY A 169 -30.88 -17.75 -2.38
C GLY A 169 -30.33 -17.34 -3.76
N THR A 170 -31.22 -16.92 -4.65
CA THR A 170 -30.85 -16.57 -6.03
C THR A 170 -30.02 -15.28 -6.06
N PRO A 171 -28.76 -15.32 -6.54
CA PRO A 171 -27.91 -14.14 -6.56
C PRO A 171 -28.32 -13.15 -7.66
N CYS A 172 -28.10 -11.87 -7.40
CA CYS A 172 -28.16 -10.81 -8.39
C CYS A 172 -26.86 -10.81 -9.22
N VAL A 173 -26.92 -11.38 -10.42
CA VAL A 173 -25.77 -11.40 -11.34
C VAL A 173 -25.60 -10.02 -12.00
N LEU A 174 -24.46 -9.39 -11.76
CA LEU A 174 -24.02 -8.16 -12.42
C LEU A 174 -23.35 -8.55 -13.75
N LYS A 175 -24.00 -8.14 -14.85
CA LYS A 175 -23.52 -8.40 -16.21
C LYS A 175 -22.52 -7.32 -16.66
N PRO A 176 -21.66 -7.62 -17.65
CA PRO A 176 -20.85 -6.59 -18.32
C PRO A 176 -21.71 -5.45 -18.88
N LEU A 177 -21.10 -4.29 -19.08
CA LEU A 177 -21.74 -3.12 -19.68
C LEU A 177 -22.26 -3.44 -21.07
N LEU A 178 -23.46 -2.93 -21.38
CA LEU A 178 -23.98 -2.95 -22.73
C LEU A 178 -23.11 -2.06 -23.63
N HIS A 179 -23.10 -2.35 -24.93
CA HIS A 179 -22.20 -1.66 -25.86
C HIS A 179 -22.31 -0.13 -25.80
N GLN A 180 -23.53 0.42 -25.70
CA GLN A 180 -23.74 1.87 -25.62
C GLN A 180 -23.19 2.49 -24.33
N ASP A 181 -23.38 1.81 -23.20
CA ASP A 181 -22.80 2.21 -21.92
C ASP A 181 -21.27 2.08 -21.94
N ALA A 182 -20.75 1.00 -22.52
CA ALA A 182 -19.32 0.77 -22.69
C ALA A 182 -18.66 1.85 -23.55
N MET A 183 -19.31 2.28 -24.65
CA MET A 183 -18.84 3.39 -25.48
C MET A 183 -18.82 4.70 -24.70
N THR A 184 -19.89 5.00 -23.96
CA THR A 184 -19.98 6.20 -23.11
C THR A 184 -18.88 6.19 -22.04
N PHE A 185 -18.65 5.04 -21.43
CA PHE A 185 -17.58 4.84 -20.46
C PHE A 185 -16.20 5.04 -21.07
N PHE A 186 -15.97 4.49 -22.27
CA PHE A 186 -14.72 4.63 -23.00
C PHE A 186 -14.41 6.10 -23.33
N PHE A 187 -15.36 6.84 -23.89
CA PHE A 187 -15.16 8.25 -24.23
C PHE A 187 -14.82 9.10 -23.02
N HIS A 188 -15.47 8.84 -21.88
CA HIS A 188 -15.16 9.54 -20.63
C HIS A 188 -13.70 9.34 -20.20
N TYR A 189 -13.19 8.11 -20.21
CA TYR A 189 -11.83 7.82 -19.76
C TYR A 189 -10.75 8.11 -20.81
N ALA A 190 -11.06 7.95 -22.09
CA ALA A 190 -10.13 8.25 -23.18
C ALA A 190 -9.92 9.76 -23.37
N ARG A 191 -10.76 10.61 -22.76
CA ARG A 191 -10.69 12.09 -22.86
C ARG A 191 -10.57 12.55 -24.32
N LEU A 192 -11.33 11.89 -25.19
CA LEU A 192 -11.39 12.22 -26.62
C LEU A 192 -12.28 13.45 -26.79
N ASP A 193 -11.73 14.63 -26.53
CA ASP A 193 -12.41 15.89 -26.82
C ASP A 193 -12.37 16.14 -28.33
N SER A 194 -13.41 16.77 -28.88
CA SER A 194 -13.55 17.10 -30.31
C SER A 194 -12.42 17.97 -30.90
N ASN A 195 -11.52 18.48 -30.05
CA ASN A 195 -10.33 19.24 -30.43
C ASN A 195 -9.04 18.40 -30.52
N THR A 196 -9.09 17.08 -30.31
CA THR A 196 -7.91 16.22 -30.50
C THR A 196 -7.67 15.95 -31.99
N LEU A 197 -6.53 16.40 -32.52
CA LEU A 197 -6.21 16.38 -33.96
C LEU A 197 -6.00 14.96 -34.55
N ASN A 198 -6.05 13.90 -33.74
CA ASN A 198 -5.75 12.51 -34.13
C ASN A 198 -6.78 11.50 -33.56
N ILE A 199 -8.08 11.81 -33.62
CA ILE A 199 -9.12 10.84 -33.21
C ILE A 199 -9.19 9.72 -34.26
N PRO A 200 -9.11 8.44 -33.87
CA PRO A 200 -9.35 7.31 -34.77
C PRO A 200 -10.76 7.36 -35.36
N ASP A 201 -10.97 6.71 -36.49
CA ASP A 201 -12.30 6.57 -37.04
C ASP A 201 -13.24 5.81 -36.07
N GLN A 202 -14.54 6.09 -36.18
CA GLN A 202 -15.54 5.54 -35.27
C GLN A 202 -15.61 4.01 -35.31
N ASP A 203 -15.27 3.38 -36.44
CA ASP A 203 -15.25 1.92 -36.59
C ASP A 203 -14.08 1.30 -35.79
N THR A 204 -12.89 1.91 -35.86
CA THR A 204 -11.75 1.53 -35.00
C THR A 204 -12.09 1.62 -33.51
N ILE A 205 -12.72 2.72 -33.07
CA ILE A 205 -13.14 2.88 -31.66
C ILE A 205 -14.16 1.80 -31.27
N GLN A 206 -15.16 1.54 -32.12
CA GLN A 206 -16.16 0.50 -31.85
C GLN A 206 -15.53 -0.90 -31.73
N LYS A 207 -14.56 -1.23 -32.59
CA LYS A 207 -13.84 -2.51 -32.53
C LYS A 207 -13.06 -2.67 -31.22
N VAL A 208 -12.32 -1.64 -30.80
CA VAL A 208 -11.60 -1.62 -29.52
C VAL A 208 -12.56 -1.77 -28.34
N VAL A 209 -13.65 -1.00 -28.28
CA VAL A 209 -14.60 -1.08 -27.16
C VAL A 209 -15.31 -2.44 -27.13
N LYS A 210 -15.65 -2.99 -28.30
CA LYS A 210 -16.25 -4.32 -28.40
C LYS A 210 -15.31 -5.40 -27.88
N SER A 211 -14.01 -5.27 -28.14
CA SER A 211 -13.02 -6.24 -27.67
C SER A 211 -12.79 -6.17 -26.16
N CYS A 212 -13.09 -5.04 -25.50
CA CYS A 212 -13.11 -4.96 -24.03
C CYS A 212 -14.23 -5.78 -23.35
N MET A 213 -15.11 -6.43 -24.12
CA MET A 213 -16.20 -7.30 -23.65
C MET A 213 -17.15 -6.64 -22.63
N GLY A 214 -17.28 -5.30 -22.66
CA GLY A 214 -18.13 -4.56 -21.73
C GLY A 214 -17.60 -4.51 -20.29
N LEU A 215 -16.34 -4.87 -20.04
CA LEU A 215 -15.78 -4.88 -18.68
C LEU A 215 -15.27 -3.48 -18.30
N PRO A 216 -15.83 -2.85 -17.24
CA PRO A 216 -15.45 -1.50 -16.85
C PRO A 216 -13.94 -1.30 -16.67
N LEU A 217 -13.25 -2.22 -15.96
CA LEU A 217 -11.81 -2.06 -15.73
C LEU A 217 -11.00 -2.12 -17.03
N ALA A 218 -11.30 -3.06 -17.93
CA ALA A 218 -10.61 -3.17 -19.21
C ALA A 218 -10.84 -1.92 -20.07
N ILE A 219 -12.08 -1.45 -20.16
CA ILE A 219 -12.44 -0.21 -20.87
C ILE A 219 -11.68 0.99 -20.29
N LYS A 220 -11.60 1.08 -18.96
CA LYS A 220 -10.92 2.16 -18.24
C LYS A 220 -9.42 2.18 -18.53
N VAL A 221 -8.77 1.02 -18.48
CA VAL A 221 -7.33 0.86 -18.74
C VAL A 221 -7.01 1.17 -20.21
N ILE A 222 -7.73 0.55 -21.14
CA ILE A 222 -7.50 0.72 -22.58
C ILE A 222 -7.79 2.17 -23.01
N GLY A 223 -8.93 2.73 -22.57
CA GLY A 223 -9.31 4.10 -22.90
C GLY A 223 -8.26 5.12 -22.45
N ARG A 224 -7.79 5.03 -21.19
CA ARG A 224 -6.71 5.89 -20.69
C ARG A 224 -5.39 5.67 -21.44
N SER A 225 -5.03 4.43 -21.72
CA SER A 225 -3.72 4.11 -22.29
C SER A 225 -3.57 4.48 -23.76
N LEU A 226 -4.67 4.43 -24.52
CA LEU A 226 -4.75 4.89 -25.91
C LEU A 226 -5.02 6.40 -26.03
N SER A 227 -5.39 7.06 -24.93
CA SER A 227 -5.60 8.51 -24.91
C SER A 227 -4.34 9.24 -25.40
N HIS A 228 -4.53 10.18 -26.33
CA HIS A 228 -3.45 10.96 -26.97
C HIS A 228 -2.36 10.13 -27.68
N ARG A 229 -2.60 8.85 -27.97
CA ARG A 229 -1.69 7.99 -28.75
C ARG A 229 -1.99 8.07 -30.25
N PRO A 230 -0.97 7.87 -31.11
CA PRO A 230 -1.12 7.89 -32.56
C PRO A 230 -1.99 6.73 -33.08
N ASN A 231 -2.67 6.93 -34.21
CA ASN A 231 -3.68 6.01 -34.75
C ASN A 231 -3.10 4.61 -35.09
N GLU A 232 -1.82 4.52 -35.40
CA GLU A 232 -1.12 3.25 -35.65
C GLU A 232 -1.21 2.31 -34.45
N LEU A 233 -1.16 2.84 -33.22
CA LEU A 233 -1.32 2.03 -32.00
C LEU A 233 -2.77 1.54 -31.82
N TRP A 234 -3.76 2.33 -32.24
CA TRP A 234 -5.16 1.92 -32.25
C TRP A 234 -5.40 0.78 -33.23
N GLN A 235 -4.81 0.86 -34.43
CA GLN A 235 -4.89 -0.20 -35.43
C GLN A 235 -4.16 -1.46 -34.98
N LYS A 236 -2.95 -1.34 -34.42
CA LYS A 236 -2.21 -2.46 -33.81
C LYS A 236 -3.06 -3.12 -32.72
N MET A 237 -3.71 -2.32 -31.88
CA MET A 237 -4.62 -2.82 -30.86
C MET A 237 -5.80 -3.57 -31.46
N VAL A 238 -6.47 -3.04 -32.49
CA VAL A 238 -7.55 -3.77 -33.16
C VAL A 238 -7.07 -5.11 -33.75
N LEU A 239 -5.89 -5.16 -34.35
CA LEU A 239 -5.33 -6.39 -34.92
C LEU A 239 -5.12 -7.47 -33.85
N GLU A 240 -4.40 -7.14 -32.78
CA GLU A 240 -4.09 -8.08 -31.69
C GLU A 240 -5.36 -8.59 -30.97
N LEU A 241 -6.39 -7.75 -30.90
CA LEU A 241 -7.64 -8.06 -30.22
C LEU A 241 -8.67 -8.75 -31.13
N SER A 242 -8.48 -8.73 -32.45
CA SER A 242 -9.38 -9.40 -33.42
C SER A 242 -9.17 -10.92 -33.49
N ASP A 243 -7.93 -11.38 -33.29
CA ASP A 243 -7.55 -12.80 -33.32
C ASP A 243 -8.03 -13.61 -32.10
N GLY A 244 -8.50 -12.95 -31.03
CA GLY A 244 -8.92 -13.60 -29.78
C GLY A 244 -10.40 -14.06 -29.71
N ASN A 245 -11.19 -13.87 -30.76
CA ASN A 245 -12.66 -14.00 -30.73
C ASN A 245 -13.21 -15.44 -30.78
N SER A 246 -12.38 -16.47 -30.74
CA SER A 246 -12.84 -17.86 -30.81
C SER A 246 -12.73 -18.57 -29.46
N ILE A 247 -13.89 -18.96 -28.93
CA ILE A 247 -14.15 -19.94 -27.85
C ILE A 247 -14.33 -19.31 -26.46
N LEU A 248 -15.59 -18.92 -26.19
CA LEU A 248 -16.12 -18.52 -24.88
C LEU A 248 -16.45 -19.77 -24.06
N LEU A 249 -15.71 -20.08 -22.99
CA LEU A 249 -16.11 -21.10 -22.01
C LEU A 249 -15.33 -21.11 -20.67
N ASP A 250 -14.70 -20.00 -20.19
CA ASP A 250 -14.59 -19.66 -18.74
C ASP A 250 -13.97 -18.26 -18.51
N CYS A 251 -14.77 -17.24 -18.13
CA CYS A 251 -14.41 -15.83 -18.35
C CYS A 251 -13.29 -15.22 -17.47
N ASN A 252 -12.93 -15.79 -16.30
CA ASN A 252 -11.85 -15.22 -15.48
C ASN A 252 -10.46 -15.54 -16.05
N THR A 253 -10.31 -16.71 -16.67
CA THR A 253 -9.05 -17.15 -17.30
C THR A 253 -8.81 -16.40 -18.61
N GLU A 254 -9.88 -16.10 -19.35
CA GLU A 254 -9.83 -15.38 -20.63
C GLU A 254 -9.44 -13.90 -20.47
N LEU A 255 -9.79 -13.25 -19.35
CA LEU A 255 -9.33 -11.88 -19.06
C LEU A 255 -7.81 -11.80 -18.87
N LEU A 256 -7.27 -12.80 -18.17
CA LEU A 256 -5.84 -12.90 -17.87
C LEU A 256 -5.02 -13.29 -19.10
N THR A 257 -5.59 -13.95 -20.11
CA THR A 257 -4.92 -14.19 -21.40
C THR A 257 -5.02 -13.00 -22.36
N TYR A 258 -6.01 -12.13 -22.15
CA TYR A 258 -6.30 -10.99 -23.03
C TYR A 258 -5.58 -9.70 -22.63
N LEU A 259 -5.57 -9.36 -21.35
CA LEU A 259 -4.88 -8.18 -20.81
C LEU A 259 -3.35 -8.14 -21.08
N PRO A 260 -2.62 -9.26 -21.17
CA PRO A 260 -1.20 -9.26 -21.55
C PRO A 260 -0.96 -8.70 -22.94
N LYS A 261 -1.76 -9.12 -23.92
CA LYS A 261 -1.69 -8.61 -25.30
C LYS A 261 -1.91 -7.10 -25.34
N ILE A 262 -2.82 -6.62 -24.50
CA ILE A 262 -3.06 -5.19 -24.33
C ILE A 262 -1.83 -4.50 -23.75
N LEU A 263 -1.22 -5.02 -22.68
CA LEU A 263 0.02 -4.49 -22.13
C LEU A 263 1.15 -4.49 -23.18
N ASP A 264 1.20 -5.51 -24.04
CA ASP A 264 2.18 -5.62 -25.10
C ASP A 264 2.04 -4.57 -26.20
N VAL A 265 0.81 -4.15 -26.49
CA VAL A 265 0.55 -3.06 -27.44
C VAL A 265 0.76 -1.68 -26.79
N LEU A 266 0.40 -1.52 -25.52
CA LEU A 266 0.38 -0.22 -24.85
C LEU A 266 1.76 0.27 -24.41
N GLU A 267 2.67 -0.66 -24.13
CA GLU A 267 3.99 -0.35 -23.63
C GLU A 267 5.04 -1.20 -24.38
N ASP A 268 6.02 -0.54 -24.98
CA ASP A 268 7.13 -1.23 -25.64
C ASP A 268 8.34 -1.32 -24.70
N ASN A 269 8.37 -0.53 -23.62
CA ASN A 269 9.45 -0.55 -22.64
C ASN A 269 9.37 -1.80 -21.76
N THR A 270 10.32 -2.71 -21.98
CA THR A 270 10.44 -3.96 -21.22
C THR A 270 10.63 -3.72 -19.72
N VAL A 271 11.31 -2.65 -19.29
CA VAL A 271 11.50 -2.34 -17.87
C VAL A 271 10.18 -1.97 -17.21
N ILE A 272 9.33 -1.16 -17.87
CA ILE A 272 8.02 -0.76 -17.32
C ILE A 272 7.12 -1.98 -17.15
N LYS A 273 7.09 -2.89 -18.13
CA LYS A 273 6.39 -4.17 -18.00
C LYS A 273 6.90 -4.98 -16.82
N GLU A 274 8.22 -5.15 -16.72
CA GLU A 274 8.83 -5.91 -15.63
C GLU A 274 8.56 -5.26 -14.25
N CYS A 275 8.48 -3.94 -14.17
CA CYS A 275 8.08 -3.19 -12.98
C CYS A 275 6.59 -3.41 -12.63
N PHE A 276 5.68 -3.40 -13.60
CA PHE A 276 4.26 -3.74 -13.38
C PHE A 276 4.12 -5.17 -12.82
N MET A 277 4.85 -6.11 -13.41
CA MET A 277 4.91 -7.51 -12.97
C MET A 277 5.40 -7.66 -11.52
N ASP A 278 6.36 -6.82 -11.09
CA ASP A 278 6.85 -6.83 -9.71
C ASP A 278 5.80 -6.38 -8.68
N LEU A 279 4.77 -5.63 -9.08
CA LEU A 279 3.68 -5.25 -8.17
C LEU A 279 2.88 -6.47 -7.68
N GLY A 280 2.82 -7.53 -8.49
CA GLY A 280 2.18 -8.80 -8.14
C GLY A 280 2.86 -9.57 -7.00
N LEU A 281 4.10 -9.20 -6.63
CA LEU A 281 4.89 -9.87 -5.60
C LEU A 281 4.43 -9.54 -4.16
N PHE A 282 3.64 -8.49 -3.99
CA PHE A 282 3.15 -8.04 -2.68
C PHE A 282 1.79 -8.64 -2.36
N SER A 283 1.37 -8.59 -1.09
CA SER A 283 0.09 -9.14 -0.63
C SER A 283 -1.10 -8.35 -1.18
N GLU A 284 -2.20 -9.03 -1.53
CA GLU A 284 -3.37 -8.51 -2.26
C GLU A 284 -4.07 -7.33 -1.56
N ASP A 285 -4.29 -7.43 -0.26
CA ASP A 285 -5.01 -6.42 0.53
C ASP A 285 -4.10 -5.35 1.16
N GLN A 286 -2.88 -5.21 0.65
CA GLN A 286 -1.84 -4.43 1.32
C GLN A 286 -1.31 -3.32 0.42
N ARG A 287 -1.14 -2.15 1.01
CA ARG A 287 -0.52 -1.00 0.36
C ARG A 287 0.94 -1.34 0.11
N ILE A 288 1.41 -1.14 -1.11
CA ILE A 288 2.81 -1.38 -1.47
C ILE A 288 3.58 -0.08 -1.22
N PRO A 289 4.55 -0.04 -0.31
CA PRO A 289 5.35 1.17 -0.10
C PRO A 289 6.19 1.45 -1.35
N VAL A 290 6.11 2.67 -1.90
CA VAL A 290 6.92 3.06 -3.08
C VAL A 290 8.41 2.93 -2.81
N THR A 291 8.85 3.21 -1.58
CA THR A 291 10.24 3.01 -1.14
C THR A 291 10.72 1.56 -1.25
N ALA A 292 9.82 0.57 -1.05
CA ALA A 292 10.17 -0.84 -1.23
C ALA A 292 10.41 -1.15 -2.71
N LEU A 293 9.60 -0.59 -3.61
CA LEU A 293 9.78 -0.73 -5.06
C LEU A 293 11.07 -0.06 -5.54
N ILE A 294 11.38 1.14 -5.06
CA ILE A 294 12.66 1.83 -5.34
C ILE A 294 13.85 0.92 -4.98
N ASP A 295 13.80 0.30 -3.79
CA ASP A 295 14.88 -0.58 -3.34
C ASP A 295 15.02 -1.85 -4.21
N MET A 296 13.91 -2.42 -4.67
CA MET A 296 13.94 -3.57 -5.58
C MET A 296 14.46 -3.19 -6.96
N TRP A 297 13.90 -2.14 -7.55
CA TRP A 297 14.15 -1.77 -8.94
C TRP A 297 15.54 -1.19 -9.15
N ALA A 298 16.12 -0.54 -8.14
CA ALA A 298 17.53 -0.15 -8.15
C ALA A 298 18.47 -1.37 -8.30
N GLU A 299 18.14 -2.53 -7.69
CA GLU A 299 19.00 -3.72 -7.77
C GLU A 299 18.64 -4.69 -8.91
N LEU A 300 17.38 -4.70 -9.35
CA LEU A 300 16.90 -5.53 -10.46
C LEU A 300 17.17 -4.90 -11.83
N TYR A 301 16.90 -3.61 -11.99
CA TYR A 301 16.92 -2.89 -13.27
C TYR A 301 17.98 -1.79 -13.31
N GLY A 302 18.64 -1.49 -12.19
CA GLY A 302 19.68 -0.47 -12.15
C GLY A 302 19.13 0.96 -12.11
N LEU A 303 17.88 1.14 -11.65
CA LEU A 303 17.30 2.46 -11.50
C LEU A 303 18.04 3.30 -10.45
N ASP A 304 17.86 4.61 -10.51
CA ASP A 304 18.48 5.56 -9.60
C ASP A 304 18.10 5.31 -8.12
N ASN A 305 19.02 5.71 -7.23
CA ASN A 305 18.84 5.51 -5.79
C ASN A 305 17.90 6.53 -5.14
N ASP A 306 17.65 7.65 -5.82
CA ASP A 306 16.81 8.73 -5.32
C ASP A 306 15.32 8.41 -5.55
N GLY A 307 15.01 7.51 -6.49
CA GLY A 307 13.67 7.03 -6.79
C GLY A 307 12.99 7.80 -7.92
N ILE A 308 13.71 8.64 -8.66
CA ILE A 308 13.17 9.51 -9.72
C ILE A 308 12.65 8.67 -10.88
N GLU A 309 13.47 7.76 -11.40
CA GLU A 309 13.13 6.86 -12.50
C GLU A 309 12.03 5.90 -12.06
N ALA A 310 12.11 5.39 -10.82
CA ALA A 310 11.06 4.53 -10.25
C ALA A 310 9.72 5.27 -10.17
N MET A 311 9.71 6.52 -9.69
CA MET A 311 8.49 7.32 -9.61
C MET A 311 7.96 7.69 -11.01
N ALA A 312 8.82 7.95 -11.99
CA ALA A 312 8.41 8.17 -13.37
C ALA A 312 7.69 6.94 -13.96
N ILE A 313 8.20 5.73 -13.68
CA ILE A 313 7.54 4.48 -14.05
C ILE A 313 6.18 4.35 -13.33
N ILE A 314 6.12 4.64 -12.03
CA ILE A 314 4.89 4.56 -11.24
C ILE A 314 3.83 5.54 -11.76
N ASN A 315 4.21 6.80 -12.00
CA ASN A 315 3.33 7.82 -12.60
C ASN A 315 2.84 7.39 -13.98
N LYS A 316 3.69 6.70 -14.76
CA LYS A 316 3.30 6.16 -16.06
C LYS A 316 2.28 5.02 -15.91
N LEU A 317 2.48 4.09 -14.99
CA LEU A 317 1.51 3.04 -14.67
C LEU A 317 0.18 3.61 -14.15
N GLU A 318 0.23 4.67 -13.33
CA GLU A 318 -0.95 5.39 -12.85
C GLU A 318 -1.71 6.09 -13.98
N SER A 319 -0.99 6.74 -14.90
CA SER A 319 -1.62 7.38 -16.07
C SER A 319 -2.41 6.39 -16.94
N MET A 320 -1.99 5.12 -16.95
CA MET A 320 -2.65 4.00 -17.65
C MET A 320 -3.72 3.30 -16.80
N ASN A 321 -3.93 3.72 -15.55
CA ASN A 321 -4.76 3.05 -14.54
C ASN A 321 -4.35 1.60 -14.25
N LEU A 322 -3.07 1.28 -14.40
CA LEU A 322 -2.51 -0.03 -14.04
C LEU A 322 -2.09 -0.10 -12.56
N ALA A 323 -2.02 1.03 -11.89
CA ALA A 323 -1.75 1.17 -10.47
C ALA A 323 -2.41 2.46 -9.96
N ASN A 324 -2.84 2.51 -8.70
CA ASN A 324 -3.30 3.76 -8.10
C ASN A 324 -2.26 4.24 -7.08
N VAL A 325 -1.77 5.47 -7.24
CA VAL A 325 -0.83 6.07 -6.30
C VAL A 325 -1.61 6.75 -5.19
N LEU A 326 -1.06 6.65 -4.00
CA LEU A 326 -1.75 7.00 -2.78
C LEU A 326 -0.80 7.70 -1.84
N ILE A 327 -1.10 8.97 -1.60
CA ILE A 327 -0.24 9.86 -0.85
C ILE A 327 -0.93 10.11 0.49
N THR A 328 -0.36 9.57 1.56
CA THR A 328 -0.96 9.65 2.91
C THR A 328 -0.80 11.03 3.54
N ARG A 329 0.22 11.78 3.13
CA ARG A 329 0.44 13.18 3.51
C ARG A 329 0.94 13.94 2.30
N LYS A 330 0.13 14.89 1.81
CA LYS A 330 0.56 15.82 0.75
C LYS A 330 1.44 16.88 1.39
N ASN A 331 2.71 16.90 1.02
CA ASN A 331 3.59 18.00 1.36
C ASN A 331 3.50 19.01 0.20
N SER A 332 3.38 20.31 0.51
CA SER A 332 3.20 21.44 -0.42
C SER A 332 4.29 21.62 -1.49
N SER A 333 5.35 20.82 -1.45
CA SER A 333 6.39 20.77 -2.47
C SER A 333 6.86 19.32 -2.67
N ASP A 334 6.11 18.56 -3.47
CA ASP A 334 6.52 17.27 -4.05
C ASP A 334 7.63 17.44 -5.12
N THR A 335 8.20 18.64 -5.27
CA THR A 335 9.32 18.94 -6.16
C THR A 335 10.66 18.40 -5.68
N ASP A 336 10.77 18.05 -4.39
CA ASP A 336 11.98 17.46 -3.83
C ASP A 336 11.89 15.92 -3.86
N ASN A 337 12.74 15.30 -4.70
CA ASN A 337 12.80 13.84 -4.97
C ASN A 337 13.15 12.94 -3.76
N TYR A 338 13.06 13.45 -2.53
CA TYR A 338 13.50 12.79 -1.31
C TYR A 338 12.36 12.32 -0.39
N TYR A 339 11.10 12.46 -0.81
CA TYR A 339 9.91 12.37 0.07
C TYR A 339 8.95 11.20 -0.24
N TYR A 340 9.44 10.07 -0.78
CA TYR A 340 8.58 8.93 -1.15
C TYR A 340 8.08 8.06 0.02
N ASN A 341 8.46 8.32 1.28
CA ASN A 341 8.03 7.52 2.45
C ASN A 341 6.50 7.50 2.64
N ASN A 342 5.80 8.53 2.17
CA ASN A 342 4.33 8.66 2.29
C ASN A 342 3.58 8.18 1.04
N HIS A 343 4.29 7.65 0.05
CA HIS A 343 3.72 7.20 -1.21
C HIS A 343 3.52 5.69 -1.18
N PHE A 344 2.30 5.27 -1.51
CA PHE A 344 1.91 3.87 -1.58
C PHE A 344 1.22 3.58 -2.90
N ILE A 345 1.32 2.34 -3.34
CA ILE A 345 0.53 1.83 -4.46
C ILE A 345 -0.58 0.95 -3.90
N VAL A 346 -1.79 1.18 -4.39
CA VAL A 346 -2.91 0.25 -4.26
C VAL A 346 -3.20 -0.33 -5.63
N LEU A 347 -3.04 -1.64 -5.74
CA LEU A 347 -3.26 -2.37 -6.97
C LEU A 347 -4.65 -3.00 -6.93
N HIS A 348 -5.40 -2.88 -8.03
CA HIS A 348 -6.68 -3.58 -8.17
C HIS A 348 -6.43 -5.09 -8.32
N ASP A 349 -7.24 -5.93 -7.68
CA ASP A 349 -7.02 -7.39 -7.65
C ASP A 349 -6.83 -8.01 -9.03
N LEU A 350 -7.69 -7.70 -10.01
CA LEU A 350 -7.53 -8.22 -11.38
C LEU A 350 -6.18 -7.84 -12.03
N LEU A 351 -5.64 -6.66 -11.73
CA LEU A 351 -4.32 -6.23 -12.22
C LEU A 351 -3.19 -6.94 -11.49
N ARG A 352 -3.38 -7.24 -10.20
CA ARG A 352 -2.47 -8.09 -9.43
C ARG A 352 -2.47 -9.52 -9.97
N GLU A 353 -3.64 -10.09 -10.23
CA GLU A 353 -3.81 -11.41 -10.81
C GLU A 353 -3.15 -11.49 -12.19
N LEU A 354 -3.28 -10.44 -13.00
CA LEU A 354 -2.58 -10.32 -14.28
C LEU A 354 -1.06 -10.35 -14.10
N ALA A 355 -0.52 -9.55 -13.18
CA ALA A 355 0.91 -9.53 -12.87
C ALA A 355 1.43 -10.88 -12.33
N ILE A 356 0.59 -11.66 -11.66
CA ILE A 356 0.94 -13.02 -11.22
C ILE A 356 0.89 -13.99 -12.40
N TYR A 357 -0.19 -13.96 -13.18
CA TYR A 357 -0.40 -14.85 -14.31
C TYR A 357 0.73 -14.74 -15.33
N GLU A 358 1.06 -13.53 -15.74
CA GLU A 358 2.14 -13.25 -16.68
C GLU A 358 3.52 -13.71 -16.12
N SER A 359 3.70 -13.72 -14.79
CA SER A 359 4.92 -14.21 -14.14
C SER A 359 5.02 -15.73 -14.19
N THR A 360 3.95 -16.41 -14.60
CA THR A 360 3.79 -17.87 -14.52
C THR A 360 3.65 -18.57 -15.86
N LEU A 361 3.70 -17.82 -16.98
CA LEU A 361 3.64 -18.36 -18.34
C LEU A 361 4.80 -19.31 -18.64
N GLU A 362 6.00 -19.01 -18.14
CA GLU A 362 7.18 -19.87 -18.26
C GLU A 362 7.10 -21.07 -17.28
N PRO A 363 7.74 -22.21 -17.59
CA PRO A 363 7.93 -23.31 -16.64
C PRO A 363 8.56 -22.82 -15.33
N ILE A 364 8.20 -23.42 -14.19
CA ILE A 364 8.60 -22.96 -12.84
C ILE A 364 10.13 -22.80 -12.72
N GLU A 365 10.88 -23.66 -13.40
CA GLU A 365 12.34 -23.70 -13.45
C GLU A 365 12.97 -22.53 -14.22
N GLU A 366 12.22 -21.87 -15.10
CA GLU A 366 12.68 -20.79 -15.99
C GLU A 366 12.16 -19.42 -15.54
N ARG A 367 11.14 -19.39 -14.68
CA ARG A 367 10.49 -18.15 -14.25
C ARG A 367 11.47 -17.17 -13.62
N LYS A 368 11.43 -15.93 -14.12
CA LYS A 368 12.15 -14.79 -13.52
C LYS A 368 11.69 -14.48 -12.08
N ARG A 369 10.43 -14.75 -11.76
CA ARG A 369 9.77 -14.46 -10.48
C ARG A 369 9.13 -15.72 -9.93
N LEU A 370 9.37 -16.01 -8.66
CA LEU A 370 8.64 -17.05 -7.96
C LEU A 370 7.87 -16.45 -6.81
N ILE A 371 6.58 -16.77 -6.77
CA ILE A 371 5.64 -16.33 -5.74
C ILE A 371 5.15 -17.58 -5.04
N ILE A 372 5.43 -17.68 -3.74
CA ILE A 372 5.09 -18.82 -2.90
C ILE A 372 4.09 -18.33 -1.86
N HIS A 373 2.88 -18.86 -1.95
CA HIS A 373 1.82 -18.65 -0.96
C HIS A 373 1.32 -20.01 -0.47
N THR A 374 0.99 -20.12 0.81
CA THR A 374 0.12 -21.18 1.32
C THR A 374 -1.34 -20.89 1.05
N ASN A 375 -2.09 -21.98 0.94
CA ASN A 375 -3.48 -21.99 1.36
C ASN A 375 -3.55 -22.49 2.80
N GLU A 376 -4.17 -21.70 3.67
CA GLU A 376 -4.96 -22.25 4.76
C GLU A 376 -6.12 -23.03 4.10
N ASN A 377 -6.36 -24.27 4.53
CA ASN A 377 -7.35 -25.25 4.00
C ASN A 377 -6.81 -26.29 3.00
N GLU A 378 -5.73 -26.99 3.36
CA GLU A 378 -5.72 -28.46 3.14
C GLU A 378 -6.20 -29.13 4.44
N SER A 379 -7.48 -28.97 4.78
CA SER A 379 -8.17 -30.08 5.45
C SER A 379 -8.27 -31.19 4.42
N GLU A 380 -7.92 -32.41 4.79
CA GLU A 380 -7.93 -33.65 3.98
C GLU A 380 -9.34 -34.06 3.45
N GLY A 381 -10.26 -33.12 3.23
CA GLY A 381 -11.62 -33.34 2.73
C GLY A 381 -11.93 -32.50 1.49
N GLY A 382 -11.68 -33.08 0.32
CA GLY A 382 -12.48 -33.01 -0.91
C GLY A 382 -13.36 -31.77 -1.22
N LEU A 383 -12.89 -30.53 -1.06
CA LEU A 383 -13.50 -29.40 -1.78
C LEU A 383 -13.03 -29.45 -3.24
N ASP A 384 -13.99 -29.60 -4.15
CA ASP A 384 -13.79 -29.75 -5.60
C ASP A 384 -12.81 -28.67 -6.10
N GLU A 385 -11.67 -29.07 -6.67
CA GLU A 385 -10.61 -28.16 -7.17
C GLU A 385 -11.17 -27.04 -8.05
N LYS A 386 -12.32 -27.31 -8.69
CA LYS A 386 -13.13 -26.40 -9.50
C LYS A 386 -13.57 -25.11 -8.81
N GLN A 387 -13.66 -25.05 -7.48
CA GLN A 387 -14.12 -23.87 -6.74
C GLN A 387 -12.99 -22.91 -6.31
N GLN A 388 -11.73 -23.36 -6.32
CA GLN A 388 -10.59 -22.49 -6.02
C GLN A 388 -10.35 -21.48 -7.14
N GLY A 389 -10.11 -20.22 -6.78
CA GLY A 389 -9.77 -19.15 -7.73
C GLY A 389 -8.55 -19.49 -8.58
N PHE A 390 -8.54 -19.07 -9.86
CA PHE A 390 -7.50 -19.45 -10.83
C PHE A 390 -6.06 -19.13 -10.36
N VAL A 391 -5.82 -17.93 -9.83
CA VAL A 391 -4.51 -17.54 -9.30
C VAL A 391 -4.12 -18.33 -8.06
N ILE A 392 -5.10 -18.71 -7.22
CA ILE A 392 -4.84 -19.58 -6.06
C ILE A 392 -4.29 -20.91 -6.55
N ARG A 393 -4.88 -21.53 -7.57
CA ARG A 393 -4.35 -22.80 -8.13
C ARG A 393 -2.92 -22.66 -8.64
N ILE A 394 -2.59 -21.56 -9.32
CA ILE A 394 -1.23 -21.30 -9.81
C ILE A 394 -0.23 -21.23 -8.64
N LEU A 395 -0.57 -20.49 -7.60
CA LEU A 395 0.29 -20.32 -6.42
C LEU A 395 0.42 -21.63 -5.61
N SER A 396 -0.69 -22.36 -5.43
CA SER A 396 -0.70 -23.68 -4.79
C SER A 396 0.13 -24.69 -5.56
N ASN A 397 0.11 -24.67 -6.90
CA ASN A 397 0.94 -25.53 -7.74
C ASN A 397 2.43 -25.20 -7.57
N CYS A 398 2.79 -23.92 -7.49
CA CYS A 398 4.17 -23.52 -7.20
C CYS A 398 4.63 -24.06 -5.84
N PHE A 399 3.80 -23.87 -4.80
CA PHE A 399 4.10 -24.39 -3.47
C PHE A 399 4.25 -25.92 -3.48
N LYS A 400 3.29 -26.66 -4.06
CA LYS A 400 3.34 -28.12 -4.19
C LYS A 400 4.58 -28.58 -4.94
N TYR A 401 4.97 -27.89 -6.01
CA TYR A 401 6.19 -28.17 -6.75
C TYR A 401 7.44 -27.99 -5.86
N CYS A 402 7.55 -26.86 -5.16
CA CYS A 402 8.68 -26.59 -4.26
C CYS A 402 8.79 -27.62 -3.14
N VAL A 403 7.67 -28.07 -2.58
CA VAL A 403 7.62 -29.08 -1.51
C VAL A 403 7.95 -30.48 -2.03
N LYS A 404 7.34 -30.91 -3.15
CA LYS A 404 7.50 -32.27 -3.69
C LYS A 404 8.87 -32.49 -4.34
N HIS A 405 9.33 -31.56 -5.16
CA HIS A 405 10.52 -31.76 -5.98
C HIS A 405 11.82 -31.25 -5.33
N LYS A 406 11.74 -30.44 -4.26
CA LYS A 406 12.89 -29.82 -3.57
C LYS A 406 13.94 -29.34 -4.59
N PRO A 407 13.58 -28.42 -5.49
CA PRO A 407 14.42 -28.07 -6.63
C PRO A 407 15.78 -27.57 -6.15
N GLN A 408 16.84 -28.24 -6.61
CA GLN A 408 18.22 -27.93 -6.23
C GLN A 408 18.74 -26.63 -6.87
N GLN A 409 18.09 -26.17 -7.96
CA GLN A 409 18.41 -24.91 -8.62
C GLN A 409 17.12 -24.16 -8.96
N ILE A 410 17.05 -22.92 -8.51
CA ILE A 410 15.98 -21.97 -8.84
C ILE A 410 16.65 -20.80 -9.57
N THR A 411 16.23 -20.56 -10.81
CA THR A 411 16.78 -19.51 -11.67
C THR A 411 16.18 -18.13 -11.41
N ALA A 412 15.07 -18.09 -10.66
CA ALA A 412 14.34 -16.86 -10.36
C ALA A 412 15.24 -15.78 -9.76
N ARG A 413 15.19 -14.58 -10.34
CA ARG A 413 15.89 -13.39 -9.85
C ARG A 413 15.15 -12.72 -8.69
N THR A 414 13.85 -12.96 -8.57
CA THR A 414 13.03 -12.41 -7.48
C THR A 414 12.20 -13.52 -6.85
N LEU A 415 12.24 -13.58 -5.52
CA LEU A 415 11.49 -14.56 -4.73
C LEU A 415 10.58 -13.82 -3.75
N SER A 416 9.28 -14.06 -3.82
CA SER A 416 8.29 -13.58 -2.84
C SER A 416 7.71 -14.78 -2.11
N ILE A 417 7.86 -14.80 -0.78
CA ILE A 417 7.38 -15.88 0.07
C ILE A 417 6.43 -15.28 1.09
N SER A 418 5.19 -15.76 1.09
CA SER A 418 4.25 -15.51 2.18
C SER A 418 4.36 -16.62 3.20
N ILE A 419 4.58 -16.25 4.46
CA ILE A 419 4.89 -17.16 5.56
C ILE A 419 3.82 -17.03 6.63
N ASP A 420 3.10 -18.12 6.86
CA ASP A 420 2.18 -18.33 7.96
C ASP A 420 2.74 -19.39 8.93
N GLU A 421 1.98 -19.72 9.98
CA GLU A 421 2.39 -20.66 11.02
C GLU A 421 2.73 -22.08 10.49
N ASN A 422 2.25 -22.45 9.29
CA ASN A 422 2.39 -23.80 8.72
C ASN A 422 3.62 -23.97 7.78
N ILE A 423 4.30 -22.90 7.33
CA ILE A 423 5.26 -22.95 6.19
C ILE A 423 6.74 -22.99 6.59
N SER A 424 7.11 -22.65 7.82
CA SER A 424 8.52 -22.37 8.19
C SER A 424 9.51 -23.46 7.73
N SER A 425 9.07 -24.71 7.59
CA SER A 425 9.87 -25.84 7.11
C SER A 425 10.11 -25.91 5.59
N CYS A 426 9.19 -25.44 4.73
CA CYS A 426 9.23 -25.74 3.30
C CYS A 426 10.34 -24.98 2.55
N TRP A 427 10.53 -23.70 2.85
CA TRP A 427 11.53 -22.88 2.16
C TRP A 427 12.97 -23.18 2.61
N SER A 428 13.13 -23.82 3.78
CA SER A 428 14.42 -24.27 4.31
C SER A 428 15.15 -25.24 3.37
N HIS A 429 14.41 -25.98 2.53
CA HIS A 429 14.98 -26.93 1.57
C HIS A 429 15.29 -26.32 0.20
N MET A 430 14.87 -25.07 -0.06
CA MET A 430 15.06 -24.43 -1.36
C MET A 430 16.47 -23.84 -1.50
N HIS A 431 17.01 -23.82 -2.72
CA HIS A 431 18.31 -23.24 -3.04
C HIS A 431 18.22 -22.13 -4.10
N PRO A 432 17.67 -20.94 -3.75
CA PRO A 432 17.51 -19.81 -4.66
C PRO A 432 18.82 -19.04 -4.86
N THR A 433 19.81 -19.68 -5.47
CA THR A 433 21.16 -19.11 -5.68
C THR A 433 21.20 -17.93 -6.64
N GLN A 434 20.20 -17.81 -7.53
CA GLN A 434 20.10 -16.74 -8.52
C GLN A 434 19.31 -15.51 -8.03
N ALA A 435 18.61 -15.62 -6.89
CA ALA A 435 17.78 -14.56 -6.37
C ALA A 435 18.61 -13.30 -6.03
N LYS A 436 18.23 -12.18 -6.62
CA LYS A 436 18.74 -10.83 -6.34
C LYS A 436 17.85 -10.09 -5.34
N VAL A 437 16.56 -10.40 -5.31
CA VAL A 437 15.58 -9.79 -4.41
C VAL A 437 14.80 -10.89 -3.69
N LEU A 438 14.66 -10.75 -2.38
CA LEU A 438 13.83 -11.60 -1.52
C LEU A 438 12.79 -10.74 -0.80
N ILE A 439 11.51 -11.08 -0.98
CA ILE A 439 10.38 -10.48 -0.27
C ILE A 439 9.79 -11.53 0.67
N LEU A 440 9.72 -11.21 1.95
CA LEU A 440 9.12 -12.03 2.99
C LEU A 440 7.87 -11.33 3.52
N ASN A 441 6.72 -11.90 3.21
CA ASN A 441 5.41 -11.46 3.65
C ASN A 441 5.00 -12.30 4.88
N LEU A 442 5.32 -11.82 6.07
CA LEU A 442 5.16 -12.55 7.33
C LEU A 442 3.75 -12.37 7.92
N ARG A 443 3.20 -13.46 8.45
CA ARG A 443 1.99 -13.50 9.28
C ARG A 443 2.21 -14.35 10.54
N VAL A 444 3.44 -14.34 11.04
CA VAL A 444 3.88 -15.13 12.20
C VAL A 444 4.38 -14.21 13.31
N ASN A 445 4.26 -14.65 14.56
CA ASN A 445 4.77 -13.89 15.71
C ASN A 445 6.30 -13.97 15.83
N GLN A 446 6.89 -15.07 15.40
CA GLN A 446 8.33 -15.26 15.40
C GLN A 446 8.76 -15.88 14.07
N TYR A 447 9.87 -15.39 13.52
CA TYR A 447 10.46 -15.92 12.30
C TYR A 447 11.95 -16.09 12.44
N SER A 448 12.45 -17.24 12.00
CA SER A 448 13.87 -17.56 12.00
C SER A 448 14.36 -17.74 10.57
N PHE A 449 15.45 -17.07 10.21
CA PHE A 449 16.11 -17.35 8.94
C PHE A 449 16.73 -18.77 8.98
N PRO A 450 16.47 -19.61 7.96
CA PRO A 450 17.08 -20.91 7.79
C PRO A 450 18.48 -20.77 7.21
N GLU A 451 19.29 -21.77 7.53
CA GLU A 451 20.67 -21.93 7.08
C GLU A 451 20.83 -21.92 5.54
N SER A 452 19.79 -22.30 4.80
CA SER A 452 19.79 -22.26 3.33
C SER A 452 19.99 -20.85 2.78
N MET A 453 19.66 -19.81 3.54
CA MET A 453 19.84 -18.41 3.15
C MET A 453 21.31 -18.08 2.88
N LYS A 454 22.28 -18.73 3.57
CA LYS A 454 23.72 -18.56 3.32
C LYS A 454 24.12 -18.85 1.87
N LYS A 455 23.33 -19.63 1.14
CA LYS A 455 23.58 -19.99 -0.26
C LYS A 455 23.13 -18.91 -1.25
N MET A 456 22.38 -17.88 -0.82
CA MET A 456 21.84 -16.81 -1.66
C MET A 456 22.90 -15.74 -2.01
N ARG A 457 24.03 -16.16 -2.58
CA ARG A 457 25.19 -15.29 -2.81
C ARG A 457 24.93 -14.09 -3.73
N LYS A 458 23.87 -14.12 -4.54
CA LYS A 458 23.48 -13.02 -5.44
C LYS A 458 22.47 -12.04 -4.82
N LEU A 459 22.01 -12.27 -3.60
CA LEU A 459 20.98 -11.43 -2.96
C LEU A 459 21.54 -10.02 -2.74
N LYS A 460 20.77 -9.02 -3.20
CA LYS A 460 21.09 -7.59 -3.13
C LYS A 460 20.07 -6.79 -2.32
N ALA A 461 18.80 -7.18 -2.34
CA ALA A 461 17.75 -6.53 -1.55
C ALA A 461 16.92 -7.56 -0.78
N LEU A 462 16.67 -7.27 0.49
CA LEU A 462 15.82 -8.04 1.38
C LEU A 462 14.70 -7.14 1.91
N ILE A 463 13.46 -7.53 1.65
CA ILE A 463 12.26 -6.79 2.08
C ILE A 463 11.43 -7.72 2.96
N ILE A 464 11.20 -7.32 4.20
CA ILE A 464 10.42 -8.09 5.16
C ILE A 464 9.28 -7.21 5.66
N THR A 465 8.07 -7.69 5.47
CA THR A 465 6.84 -7.01 5.92
C THR A 465 6.02 -7.98 6.73
N ASN A 466 5.73 -7.64 7.97
CA ASN A 466 4.83 -8.40 8.82
C ASN A 466 3.43 -7.75 8.85
N TYR A 467 2.41 -8.56 8.56
CA TYR A 467 1.01 -8.09 8.51
C TYR A 467 0.21 -8.38 9.79
N ASN A 468 0.81 -9.03 10.80
CA ASN A 468 0.17 -9.21 12.10
C ASN A 468 0.07 -7.89 12.87
N SER A 469 -0.87 -7.80 13.82
CA SER A 469 -1.11 -6.60 14.62
C SER A 469 0.14 -6.18 15.43
N HIS A 470 0.92 -7.15 15.90
CA HIS A 470 2.14 -6.96 16.67
C HIS A 470 3.38 -7.22 15.81
N PRO A 471 4.53 -6.59 16.10
CA PRO A 471 5.78 -6.87 15.42
C PRO A 471 6.20 -8.34 15.53
N SER A 472 6.81 -8.88 14.49
CA SER A 472 7.31 -10.26 14.47
C SER A 472 8.75 -10.31 14.94
N GLU A 473 9.07 -11.19 15.88
CA GLU A 473 10.44 -11.38 16.38
C GLU A 473 11.29 -12.10 15.34
N LEU A 474 12.37 -11.44 14.90
CA LEU A 474 13.30 -11.98 13.93
C LEU A 474 14.52 -12.59 14.62
N THR A 475 14.75 -13.89 14.40
CA THR A 475 15.92 -14.63 14.91
C THR A 475 16.84 -15.08 13.77
N ASN A 476 18.08 -15.45 14.10
CA ASN A 476 19.14 -15.81 13.16
C ASN A 476 19.56 -14.67 12.20
N ILE A 477 19.51 -13.42 12.66
CA ILE A 477 19.88 -12.24 11.86
C ILE A 477 21.37 -12.27 11.50
N GLU A 478 22.20 -12.94 12.29
CA GLU A 478 23.62 -13.17 12.03
C GLU A 478 23.91 -13.85 10.68
N LEU A 479 22.93 -14.58 10.14
CA LEU A 479 23.02 -15.19 8.82
C LEU A 479 23.18 -14.17 7.69
N LEU A 480 22.66 -12.95 7.87
CA LEU A 480 22.81 -11.88 6.90
C LEU A 480 24.28 -11.49 6.70
N GLY A 481 25.14 -11.72 7.70
CA GLY A 481 26.59 -11.48 7.60
C GLY A 481 27.29 -12.34 6.54
N SER A 482 26.68 -13.46 6.14
CA SER A 482 27.21 -14.31 5.06
C SER A 482 26.92 -13.77 3.64
N LEU A 483 26.02 -12.78 3.52
CA LEU A 483 25.49 -12.29 2.26
C LEU A 483 26.29 -11.08 1.77
N SER A 484 27.44 -11.35 1.15
CA SER A 484 28.41 -10.32 0.73
C SER A 484 27.93 -9.32 -0.34
N ASN A 485 26.78 -9.57 -0.98
CA ASN A 485 26.21 -8.68 -1.99
C ASN A 485 24.96 -7.94 -1.51
N LEU A 486 24.52 -8.14 -0.27
CA LEU A 486 23.31 -7.53 0.28
C LEU A 486 23.54 -6.03 0.49
N LYS A 487 22.85 -5.20 -0.30
CA LYS A 487 22.99 -3.75 -0.29
C LYS A 487 21.81 -3.04 0.37
N ARG A 488 20.63 -3.66 0.39
CA ARG A 488 19.40 -3.03 0.88
C ARG A 488 18.64 -3.96 1.80
N ILE A 489 18.24 -3.44 2.95
CA ILE A 489 17.36 -4.13 3.88
C ILE A 489 16.20 -3.20 4.25
N ARG A 490 14.97 -3.69 4.07
CA ARG A 490 13.76 -3.08 4.59
C ARG A 490 13.09 -4.02 5.58
N LEU A 491 12.86 -3.53 6.79
CA LEU A 491 12.16 -4.23 7.86
C LEU A 491 10.92 -3.43 8.27
N GLU A 492 9.76 -4.02 8.10
CA GLU A 492 8.48 -3.41 8.45
C GLU A 492 7.72 -4.29 9.45
N ARG A 493 7.43 -3.71 10.62
CA ARG A 493 6.76 -4.34 11.76
C ARG A 493 7.52 -5.57 12.27
N ILE A 494 8.82 -5.40 12.48
CA ILE A 494 9.72 -6.43 12.98
C ILE A 494 10.27 -6.02 14.34
N ALA A 495 10.35 -6.97 15.26
CA ALA A 495 11.10 -6.83 16.50
C ALA A 495 12.48 -7.46 16.31
N VAL A 496 13.53 -6.66 16.52
CA VAL A 496 14.92 -7.12 16.40
C VAL A 496 15.50 -7.22 17.81
N LEU A 497 15.77 -8.45 18.25
CA LEU A 497 16.21 -8.75 19.61
C LEU A 497 17.73 -8.92 19.74
N SER A 498 18.46 -8.98 18.62
CA SER A 498 19.91 -9.15 18.57
C SER A 498 20.57 -8.12 17.66
N SER A 499 21.85 -7.81 17.94
CA SER A 499 22.64 -6.90 17.10
C SER A 499 22.96 -7.55 15.76
N PHE A 500 22.97 -6.74 14.70
CA PHE A 500 23.42 -7.18 13.39
C PHE A 500 24.91 -7.55 13.43
N VAL A 501 25.28 -8.61 12.71
CA VAL A 501 26.67 -8.86 12.34
C VAL A 501 27.11 -7.80 11.34
N THR A 502 28.41 -7.55 11.21
CA THR A 502 28.98 -6.62 10.22
C THR A 502 28.48 -6.92 8.80
N LEU A 503 27.67 -6.01 8.25
CA LEU A 503 27.15 -6.04 6.88
C LEU A 503 27.93 -5.07 5.99
N LYS A 504 29.10 -5.50 5.51
CA LYS A 504 30.04 -4.65 4.76
C LYS A 504 29.47 -4.09 3.45
N SER A 505 28.56 -4.80 2.80
CA SER A 505 27.98 -4.38 1.51
C SER A 505 26.73 -3.50 1.64
N LEU A 506 26.18 -3.37 2.85
CA LEU A 506 24.92 -2.68 3.07
C LEU A 506 25.08 -1.18 2.82
N ARG A 507 24.24 -0.64 1.94
CA ARG A 507 24.20 0.77 1.55
C ARG A 507 22.93 1.46 2.04
N LYS A 508 21.83 0.74 2.16
CA LYS A 508 20.55 1.28 2.63
C LYS A 508 19.89 0.38 3.66
N LEU A 509 19.45 0.98 4.76
CA LEU A 509 18.69 0.33 5.83
C LEU A 509 17.41 1.11 6.07
N SER A 510 16.30 0.39 6.15
CA SER A 510 14.96 0.95 6.27
C SER A 510 14.19 0.20 7.36
N ILE A 511 13.79 0.90 8.41
CA ILE A 511 13.13 0.33 9.60
C ILE A 511 11.80 1.06 9.81
N TYR A 512 10.68 0.34 9.67
CA TYR A 512 9.33 0.90 9.68
C TYR A 512 8.46 0.20 10.73
N MET A 513 7.80 0.98 11.60
CA MET A 513 6.86 0.47 12.62
C MET A 513 7.42 -0.69 13.47
N SER A 514 8.73 -0.69 13.72
CA SER A 514 9.47 -1.79 14.32
C SER A 514 9.85 -1.49 15.78
N GLN A 515 9.99 -2.54 16.59
CA GLN A 515 10.51 -2.47 17.97
C GLN A 515 11.98 -2.90 17.96
N ALA A 516 12.85 -1.92 17.93
CA ALA A 516 14.24 -2.09 17.54
C ALA A 516 15.21 -1.44 18.54
N PHE A 517 14.74 -0.50 19.36
CA PHE A 517 15.60 0.39 20.13
C PHE A 517 15.51 0.12 21.64
N GLN A 518 14.43 -0.52 22.12
CA GLN A 518 14.27 -0.90 23.54
C GLN A 518 15.35 -1.87 24.06
N ASN A 519 15.83 -2.80 23.21
CA ASN A 519 16.94 -3.71 23.52
C ASN A 519 18.27 -3.26 22.89
N GLY A 520 18.30 -2.05 22.32
CA GLY A 520 19.45 -1.46 21.66
C GLY A 520 19.90 -2.20 20.40
N ILE A 521 19.27 -1.96 19.23
CA ILE A 521 20.01 -2.08 17.98
C ILE A 521 21.21 -1.14 18.07
N LEU A 522 22.40 -1.72 18.08
CA LEU A 522 23.65 -1.01 17.90
C LEU A 522 23.77 -0.60 16.43
N LEU A 523 23.13 0.51 16.06
CA LEU A 523 23.43 1.21 14.81
C LEU A 523 24.86 1.76 14.94
N THR A 524 25.87 0.94 14.68
CA THR A 524 27.29 1.30 14.84
C THR A 524 28.02 1.22 13.50
N SER A 525 29.15 1.93 13.42
CA SER A 525 30.10 1.83 12.30
C SER A 525 30.60 0.40 12.09
N ASP A 526 30.71 -0.39 13.15
CA ASP A 526 31.20 -1.78 13.08
C ASP A 526 30.17 -2.70 12.43
N ALA A 527 28.88 -2.45 12.65
CA ALA A 527 27.79 -3.21 12.03
C ALA A 527 27.56 -2.77 10.56
N PHE A 528 27.61 -1.45 10.28
CA PHE A 528 27.23 -0.90 8.98
C PHE A 528 28.26 0.08 8.40
N PRO A 529 29.48 -0.38 8.07
CA PRO A 529 30.59 0.51 7.74
C PRO A 529 30.42 1.31 6.45
N ASN A 530 29.56 0.86 5.52
CA ASN A 530 29.34 1.48 4.19
C ASN A 530 27.91 1.98 3.98
N LEU A 531 27.15 2.18 5.06
CA LEU A 531 25.77 2.67 4.98
C LEU A 531 25.75 4.11 4.47
N VAL A 532 24.90 4.36 3.48
CA VAL A 532 24.74 5.66 2.81
C VAL A 532 23.38 6.28 3.12
N ASP A 533 22.35 5.46 3.27
CA ASP A 533 20.97 5.88 3.48
C ASP A 533 20.34 5.10 4.65
N LEU A 534 19.89 5.81 5.68
CA LEU A 534 19.15 5.26 6.80
C LEU A 534 17.79 5.93 6.92
N ASN A 535 16.76 5.10 6.98
CA ASN A 535 15.39 5.54 7.14
C ASN A 535 14.73 4.79 8.32
N ILE A 536 14.24 5.54 9.30
CA ILE A 536 13.56 5.06 10.49
C ILE A 536 12.20 5.76 10.54
N ASP A 537 11.11 4.99 10.55
CA ASP A 537 9.76 5.53 10.53
C ASP A 537 8.85 4.80 11.53
N TYR A 538 8.02 5.54 12.26
CA TYR A 538 7.05 5.01 13.23
C TYR A 538 7.64 4.10 14.35
N CYS A 539 8.90 4.28 14.73
CA CYS A 539 9.51 3.57 15.86
C CYS A 539 9.10 4.22 17.19
N LYS A 540 8.18 3.57 17.91
CA LYS A 540 7.56 4.09 19.15
C LYS A 540 8.43 3.95 20.41
N ASP A 541 9.49 3.17 20.33
CA ASP A 541 10.41 2.84 21.42
C ASP A 541 11.70 3.66 21.40
N MET A 542 11.92 4.46 20.35
CA MET A 542 13.12 5.29 20.22
C MET A 542 12.99 6.60 21.00
N VAL A 543 13.67 6.66 22.15
CA VAL A 543 13.76 7.85 23.00
C VAL A 543 14.94 8.75 22.62
N VAL A 544 16.08 8.14 22.27
CA VAL A 544 17.30 8.83 21.84
C VAL A 544 17.86 8.10 20.62
N LEU A 545 18.32 8.85 19.62
CA LEU A 545 19.01 8.25 18.47
C LEU A 545 20.40 7.73 18.90
N PRO A 546 20.76 6.46 18.63
CA PRO A 546 22.02 5.87 19.10
C PRO A 546 23.26 6.64 18.63
N SER A 547 24.16 7.00 19.55
CA SER A 547 25.38 7.78 19.22
C SER A 547 26.35 7.02 18.31
N GLY A 548 26.34 5.68 18.33
CA GLY A 548 27.12 4.82 17.43
C GLY A 548 26.88 5.12 15.94
N LEU A 549 25.69 5.63 15.59
CA LEU A 549 25.32 5.95 14.22
C LEU A 549 26.15 7.12 13.69
N CYS A 550 26.54 8.03 14.57
CA CYS A 550 27.30 9.23 14.22
C CYS A 550 28.73 8.92 13.74
N TYR A 551 29.17 7.67 13.90
CA TYR A 551 30.47 7.20 13.43
C TYR A 551 30.40 6.51 12.05
N ILE A 552 29.21 6.38 11.47
CA ILE A 552 29.04 5.84 10.11
C ILE A 552 29.35 6.94 9.10
N THR A 553 30.64 7.18 8.87
CA THR A 553 31.12 8.30 8.04
C THR A 553 30.53 8.35 6.62
N PRO A 554 30.23 7.24 5.91
CA PRO A 554 29.69 7.33 4.55
C PRO A 554 28.22 7.76 4.46
N LEU A 555 27.54 7.94 5.60
CA LEU A 555 26.11 8.25 5.64
C LEU A 555 25.83 9.62 4.99
N LYS A 556 24.97 9.62 3.97
CA LYS A 556 24.55 10.80 3.21
C LYS A 556 23.11 11.20 3.51
N LYS A 557 22.24 10.24 3.82
CA LYS A 557 20.82 10.47 4.09
C LYS A 557 20.44 9.85 5.42
N LEU A 558 19.89 10.67 6.31
CA LEU A 558 19.32 10.23 7.58
C LEU A 558 17.89 10.76 7.67
N SER A 559 16.93 9.85 7.66
CA SER A 559 15.51 10.15 7.84
C SER A 559 14.99 9.44 9.08
N VAL A 560 14.47 10.22 10.03
CA VAL A 560 13.77 9.77 11.21
C VAL A 560 12.41 10.44 11.22
N THR A 561 11.34 9.67 11.03
CA THR A 561 9.98 10.21 10.89
C THR A 561 8.97 9.49 11.78
N ASN A 562 7.93 10.21 12.22
CA ASN A 562 6.85 9.67 13.07
C ASN A 562 7.36 8.93 14.34
N CYS A 563 8.55 9.28 14.82
CA CYS A 563 9.13 8.78 16.07
C CYS A 563 8.79 9.76 17.18
N HIS A 564 7.55 9.70 17.65
CA HIS A 564 6.99 10.70 18.56
C HIS A 564 7.77 10.86 19.87
N LYS A 565 8.30 9.77 20.43
CA LYS A 565 9.05 9.77 21.70
C LYS A 565 10.52 10.19 21.59
N LEU A 566 11.00 10.55 20.40
CA LEU A 566 12.39 10.98 20.23
C LEU A 566 12.60 12.33 20.91
N LEU A 567 13.33 12.35 22.03
CA LEU A 567 13.56 13.54 22.84
C LEU A 567 14.73 14.39 22.34
N ALA A 568 15.80 13.74 21.88
CA ALA A 568 17.04 14.41 21.50
C ALA A 568 17.85 13.62 20.46
N LEU A 569 18.66 14.34 19.69
CA LEU A 569 19.73 13.78 18.89
C LEU A 569 21.05 13.73 19.68
N PRO A 570 21.95 12.77 19.39
CA PRO A 570 23.27 12.71 20.00
C PRO A 570 24.11 13.94 19.65
N GLN A 571 24.91 14.43 20.60
CA GLN A 571 25.83 15.55 20.39
C GLN A 571 26.89 15.24 19.33
N GLU A 572 27.13 13.96 19.04
CA GLU A 572 28.05 13.51 18.00
C GLU A 572 27.48 13.62 16.58
N ILE A 573 26.22 14.02 16.36
CA ILE A 573 25.61 14.07 15.02
C ILE A 573 26.46 14.85 14.01
N GLY A 574 27.13 15.92 14.46
CA GLY A 574 28.07 16.71 13.67
C GLY A 574 29.29 15.94 13.11
N LYS A 575 29.53 14.68 13.50
CA LYS A 575 30.56 13.80 12.92
C LYS A 575 30.16 13.23 11.55
N LEU A 576 28.88 13.29 11.18
CA LEU A 576 28.36 12.86 9.88
C LEU A 576 28.67 13.91 8.79
N VAL A 577 29.95 14.18 8.56
CA VAL A 577 30.40 15.26 7.66
C VAL A 577 29.97 15.11 6.20
N HIS A 578 29.57 13.90 5.78
CA HIS A 578 29.05 13.61 4.45
C HIS A 578 27.52 13.65 4.35
N LEU A 579 26.82 14.00 5.43
CA LEU A 579 25.36 14.06 5.44
C LEU A 579 24.87 15.19 4.53
N GLU A 580 24.05 14.84 3.54
CA GLU A 580 23.45 15.73 2.55
C GLU A 580 21.96 16.00 2.88
N LEU A 581 21.30 15.05 3.55
CA LEU A 581 19.90 15.14 3.96
C LEU A 581 19.72 14.69 5.41
N LEU A 582 19.09 15.54 6.22
CA LEU A 582 18.64 15.24 7.57
C LEU A 582 17.14 15.54 7.66
N ARG A 583 16.34 14.51 7.93
CA ARG A 583 14.90 14.62 8.09
C ARG A 583 14.48 14.10 9.46
N LEU A 584 13.79 14.94 10.22
CA LEU A 584 13.28 14.75 11.57
C LEU A 584 11.80 15.20 11.56
N SER A 585 10.93 14.44 10.89
CA SER A 585 9.55 14.89 10.69
C SER A 585 8.57 14.18 11.62
N SER A 586 7.67 14.92 12.26
CA SER A 586 6.70 14.38 13.24
C SER A 586 7.38 13.70 14.44
N CYS A 587 8.58 14.14 14.81
CA CYS A 587 9.21 13.84 16.10
C CYS A 587 8.70 14.86 17.13
N THR A 588 7.50 14.62 17.66
CA THR A 588 6.74 15.62 18.44
C THR A 588 7.38 16.00 19.75
N ASP A 589 8.10 15.07 20.40
CA ASP A 589 8.73 15.27 21.71
C ASP A 589 10.19 15.75 21.56
N LEU A 590 10.67 16.03 20.34
CA LEU A 590 12.04 16.51 20.12
C LEU A 590 12.18 17.93 20.68
N GLU A 591 12.96 18.11 21.74
CA GLU A 591 13.03 19.38 22.49
C GLU A 591 14.07 20.36 21.92
N ALA A 592 15.19 19.83 21.43
CA ALA A 592 16.32 20.62 20.93
C ALA A 592 17.14 19.88 19.87
N LEU A 593 17.76 20.64 18.97
CA LEU A 593 18.84 20.18 18.09
C LEU A 593 20.20 20.49 18.75
N PRO A 594 21.19 19.60 18.66
CA PRO A 594 22.52 19.85 19.22
C PRO A 594 23.28 20.92 18.42
N GLU A 595 24.08 21.76 19.08
CA GLU A 595 24.94 22.77 18.43
C GLU A 595 25.90 22.13 17.40
N SER A 596 26.28 20.86 17.60
CA SER A 596 27.12 20.16 16.64
C SER A 596 26.50 19.98 15.25
N ILE A 597 25.19 20.23 15.08
CA ILE A 597 24.53 20.25 13.77
C ILE A 597 25.24 21.20 12.80
N GLY A 598 25.79 22.31 13.27
CA GLY A 598 26.55 23.26 12.44
C GLY A 598 27.82 22.68 11.82
N ARG A 599 28.26 21.50 12.24
CA ARG A 599 29.40 20.78 11.63
C ARG A 599 29.01 19.97 10.39
N LEU A 600 27.72 19.85 10.07
CA LEU A 600 27.22 19.14 8.89
C LEU A 600 27.39 19.98 7.62
N GLN A 601 28.65 20.19 7.23
CA GLN A 601 29.03 21.13 6.17
C GLN A 601 28.48 20.76 4.78
N ASN A 602 28.10 19.50 4.53
CA ASN A 602 27.51 19.05 3.26
C ASN A 602 25.98 19.02 3.26
N LEU A 603 25.33 19.40 4.38
CA LEU A 603 23.88 19.31 4.51
C LEU A 603 23.21 20.28 3.54
N ARG A 604 22.33 19.76 2.69
CA ARG A 604 21.57 20.52 1.69
C ARG A 604 20.09 20.61 2.03
N HIS A 605 19.56 19.58 2.70
CA HIS A 605 18.15 19.49 3.07
C HIS A 605 18.03 19.21 4.57
N LEU A 606 17.32 20.09 5.28
CA LEU A 606 16.93 19.92 6.67
C LEU A 606 15.40 19.99 6.77
N ASP A 607 14.78 18.94 7.30
CA ASP A 607 13.34 18.93 7.56
C ASP A 607 13.09 18.62 9.03
N ILE A 608 12.47 19.55 9.75
CA ILE A 608 12.08 19.43 11.16
C ILE A 608 10.57 19.62 11.33
N SER A 609 9.80 19.41 10.25
CA SER A 609 8.36 19.67 10.24
C SER A 609 7.62 18.82 11.27
N ASN A 610 6.66 19.40 11.97
CA ASN A 610 5.85 18.80 13.04
C ASN A 610 6.68 18.39 14.28
N CYS A 611 7.84 19.01 14.51
CA CYS A 611 8.55 18.97 15.78
C CYS A 611 8.01 20.04 16.73
N ILE A 612 6.82 19.80 17.28
CA ILE A 612 6.05 20.80 18.05
C ILE A 612 6.67 21.19 19.40
N SER A 613 7.55 20.36 19.97
CA SER A 613 8.25 20.64 21.22
C SER A 613 9.61 21.30 20.99
N LEU A 614 10.04 21.47 19.74
CA LEU A 614 11.32 22.08 19.42
C LEU A 614 11.25 23.57 19.71
N SER A 615 11.99 24.00 20.73
CA SER A 615 11.92 25.38 21.25
C SER A 615 12.71 26.37 20.43
N ASN A 616 13.92 26.02 19.97
CA ASN A 616 14.82 26.93 19.27
C ASN A 616 15.65 26.18 18.23
N LEU A 617 16.01 26.86 17.14
CA LEU A 617 17.15 26.45 16.33
C LEU A 617 18.45 26.83 17.06
N PRO A 618 19.48 25.95 17.08
CA PRO A 618 20.76 26.25 17.72
C PRO A 618 21.51 27.36 16.97
N GLU A 619 22.34 28.14 17.65
CA GLU A 619 23.11 29.22 17.01
C GLU A 619 24.06 28.67 15.93
N ASP A 620 24.58 27.46 16.10
CA ASP A 620 25.42 26.83 15.09
C ASP A 620 24.66 26.42 13.81
N VAL A 621 23.32 26.52 13.74
CA VAL A 621 22.57 26.29 12.49
C VAL A 621 23.06 27.20 11.36
N GLY A 622 23.45 28.44 11.68
CA GLY A 622 24.02 29.40 10.72
C GLY A 622 25.35 28.95 10.08
N LYS A 623 26.00 27.90 10.61
CA LYS A 623 27.23 27.31 10.04
C LYS A 623 26.94 26.29 8.92
N LEU A 624 25.67 26.00 8.63
CA LEU A 624 25.26 25.10 7.55
C LEU A 624 25.36 25.79 6.17
N PHE A 625 26.57 26.12 5.73
CA PHE A 625 26.79 26.93 4.53
C PHE A 625 26.20 26.35 3.24
N ASN A 626 26.06 25.03 3.13
CA ASN A 626 25.52 24.37 1.93
C ASN A 626 24.01 24.09 1.99
N LEU A 627 23.33 24.51 3.06
CA LEU A 627 21.90 24.28 3.21
C LEU A 627 21.15 25.03 2.11
N ARG A 628 20.26 24.32 1.40
CA ARG A 628 19.47 24.86 0.29
C ARG A 628 17.99 24.87 0.61
N ASN A 629 17.51 23.85 1.32
CA ASN A 629 16.10 23.67 1.62
C ASN A 629 15.93 23.41 3.11
N LEU A 630 15.08 24.22 3.75
CA LEU A 630 14.70 24.07 5.15
C LEU A 630 13.18 23.91 5.24
N ARG A 631 12.71 22.82 5.85
CA ARG A 631 11.28 22.59 6.09
C ARG A 631 10.98 22.67 7.59
N MET A 632 10.05 23.55 7.95
CA MET A 632 9.63 23.85 9.33
C MET A 632 8.12 24.07 9.38
N ILE A 633 7.35 23.11 8.88
CA ILE A 633 5.88 23.17 8.91
C ILE A 633 5.37 22.73 10.28
N ASN A 634 4.43 23.45 10.88
CA ASN A 634 3.90 23.22 12.23
C ASN A 634 5.01 23.27 13.29
N CYS A 635 5.82 24.33 13.23
CA CYS A 635 6.94 24.60 14.13
C CYS A 635 6.81 25.98 14.80
N GLU A 636 5.58 26.41 15.08
CA GLU A 636 5.22 27.74 15.59
C GLU A 636 5.99 28.17 16.85
N ARG A 637 6.37 27.20 17.70
CA ARG A 637 7.11 27.44 18.94
C ARG A 637 8.63 27.51 18.78
N CYS A 638 9.14 27.24 17.58
CA CYS A 638 10.57 27.17 17.32
C CYS A 638 11.10 28.57 16.98
N GLU A 639 11.81 29.21 17.92
CA GLU A 639 12.44 30.50 17.64
C GLU A 639 13.65 30.32 16.71
N LEU A 640 13.79 31.26 15.77
CA LEU A 640 14.92 31.30 14.85
C LEU A 640 16.13 31.96 15.53
N ALA A 641 17.27 31.29 15.54
CA ALA A 641 18.54 31.89 15.94
C ALA A 641 18.92 33.05 15.01
N TYR A 642 19.59 34.09 15.52
CA TYR A 642 20.01 35.21 14.66
C TYR A 642 20.98 34.75 13.56
N SER A 643 21.77 33.70 13.83
CA SER A 643 22.74 33.13 12.89
C SER A 643 22.14 32.61 11.57
N VAL A 644 20.82 32.44 11.45
CA VAL A 644 20.17 32.02 10.19
C VAL A 644 20.48 32.96 9.03
N VAL A 645 20.85 34.23 9.31
CA VAL A 645 21.35 35.19 8.32
C VAL A 645 22.59 34.70 7.56
N ASN A 646 23.35 33.78 8.16
CA ASN A 646 24.57 33.22 7.57
C ASN A 646 24.28 32.05 6.61
N LEU A 647 23.02 31.63 6.46
CA LEU A 647 22.59 30.59 5.52
C LEU A 647 22.55 31.13 4.07
N VAL A 648 23.69 31.63 3.57
CA VAL A 648 23.79 32.36 2.30
C VAL A 648 23.38 31.56 1.06
N ASN A 649 23.38 30.23 1.12
CA ASN A 649 22.95 29.35 0.03
C ASN A 649 21.52 28.80 0.19
N LEU A 650 20.81 29.23 1.24
CA LEU A 650 19.42 28.83 1.48
C LEU A 650 18.54 29.40 0.38
N LYS A 651 17.88 28.50 -0.35
CA LYS A 651 17.02 28.83 -1.49
C LYS A 651 15.55 28.82 -1.10
N THR A 652 15.13 27.83 -0.31
CA THR A 652 13.73 27.63 0.00
C THR A 652 13.53 27.33 1.48
N VAL A 653 12.60 28.05 2.11
CA VAL A 653 12.03 27.70 3.41
C VAL A 653 10.57 27.35 3.21
N SER A 654 10.19 26.10 3.51
CA SER A 654 8.80 25.64 3.49
C SER A 654 8.26 25.59 4.92
N CYS A 655 7.24 26.38 5.20
CA CYS A 655 6.70 26.56 6.55
C CYS A 655 5.19 26.89 6.53
N ASP A 656 4.58 26.98 7.71
CA ASP A 656 3.22 27.50 7.89
C ASP A 656 3.18 29.05 7.86
N GLU A 657 1.98 29.62 7.86
CA GLU A 657 1.77 31.07 7.74
C GLU A 657 2.39 31.84 8.92
N GLU A 658 2.31 31.31 10.14
CA GLU A 658 2.88 31.94 11.33
C GLU A 658 4.41 31.95 11.28
N THR A 659 5.03 30.81 11.01
CA THR A 659 6.48 30.67 10.88
C THR A 659 7.02 31.50 9.71
N ALA A 660 6.25 31.66 8.62
CA ALA A 660 6.63 32.52 7.50
C ALA A 660 6.84 33.98 7.94
N THR A 661 6.02 34.50 8.87
CA THR A 661 6.21 35.86 9.39
C THR A 661 7.55 36.06 10.10
N SER A 662 8.01 35.04 10.84
CA SER A 662 9.33 35.03 11.49
C SER A 662 10.48 35.08 10.48
N TRP A 663 10.30 34.49 9.29
CA TRP A 663 11.30 34.49 8.21
C TRP A 663 11.31 35.77 7.37
N GLU A 664 10.19 36.49 7.25
CA GLU A 664 10.11 37.74 6.49
C GLU A 664 11.10 38.80 7.00
N GLY A 665 11.37 38.84 8.31
CA GLY A 665 12.39 39.73 8.89
C GLY A 665 13.82 39.49 8.39
N PHE A 666 14.12 38.27 7.92
CA PHE A 666 15.44 37.88 7.42
C PHE A 666 15.58 37.99 5.89
N LYS A 667 14.49 38.20 5.17
CA LYS A 667 14.45 38.24 3.70
C LYS A 667 15.31 39.35 3.10
N ALA A 668 15.44 40.48 3.80
CA ALA A 668 16.34 41.57 3.40
C ALA A 668 17.82 41.17 3.46
N MET A 669 18.18 40.22 4.33
CA MET A 669 19.54 39.71 4.52
C MET A 669 19.82 38.47 3.65
N LEU A 670 18.78 37.76 3.23
CA LEU A 670 18.82 36.58 2.37
C LEU A 670 18.06 36.83 1.06
N PRO A 671 18.62 37.60 0.09
CA PRO A 671 17.87 38.08 -1.07
C PRO A 671 17.42 36.99 -2.04
N ASN A 672 18.03 35.79 -1.99
CA ASN A 672 17.67 34.64 -2.83
C ASN A 672 16.71 33.66 -2.16
N LEU A 673 16.21 33.99 -0.95
CA LEU A 673 15.33 33.13 -0.19
C LEU A 673 13.88 33.20 -0.72
N LEU A 674 13.35 32.04 -1.09
CA LEU A 674 11.94 31.81 -1.35
C LEU A 674 11.28 31.24 -0.09
N ILE A 675 10.22 31.89 0.40
CA ILE A 675 9.39 31.38 1.50
C ILE A 675 8.13 30.75 0.89
N GLU A 676 7.98 29.44 1.05
CA GLU A 676 6.85 28.65 0.56
C GLU A 676 5.88 28.33 1.71
N VAL A 677 4.78 29.09 1.76
CA VAL A 677 3.72 28.85 2.74
C VAL A 677 2.91 27.62 2.34
N SER A 678 2.85 26.66 3.24
CA SER A 678 2.35 25.32 2.98
C SER A 678 0.99 25.12 3.64
N GLN A 679 -0.06 24.90 2.86
CA GLN A 679 -1.34 24.41 3.38
C GLN A 679 -1.24 22.91 3.62
N VAL A 680 -1.27 22.48 4.87
CA VAL A 680 -1.17 21.05 5.22
C VAL A 680 -2.54 20.38 5.05
N ASP A 681 -2.76 19.75 3.90
CA ASP A 681 -3.86 18.79 3.73
C ASP A 681 -3.44 17.42 4.29
N VAL A 682 -3.64 17.23 5.59
CA VAL A 682 -3.53 15.89 6.17
C VAL A 682 -4.77 15.09 5.76
N ASN A 683 -4.58 14.10 4.89
CA ASN A 683 -5.62 13.11 4.71
C ASN A 683 -5.62 12.20 5.95
N LEU A 684 -6.59 12.42 6.85
CA LEU A 684 -6.71 11.67 8.10
C LEU A 684 -7.42 10.32 7.93
N ASN A 685 -7.91 10.00 6.74
CA ASN A 685 -8.58 8.74 6.42
C ASN A 685 -7.62 7.54 6.33
N TRP A 686 -6.38 7.64 6.83
CA TRP A 686 -5.27 6.73 6.47
C TRP A 686 -4.64 5.93 7.60
N LEU A 687 -4.85 6.32 8.86
CA LEU A 687 -4.28 5.58 10.00
C LEU A 687 -4.95 4.19 10.07
N PRO A 688 -4.19 3.07 9.97
CA PRO A 688 -4.63 1.89 10.70
C PRO A 688 -4.62 2.31 12.16
N SER A 689 -5.79 2.31 12.81
CA SER A 689 -5.86 2.45 14.26
C SER A 689 -5.05 1.31 14.85
N VAL A 690 -3.79 1.59 15.19
CA VAL A 690 -3.08 0.80 16.19
C VAL A 690 -3.80 1.16 17.48
N SER A 691 -4.77 0.33 17.84
CA SER A 691 -5.39 0.35 19.16
C SER A 691 -4.25 0.40 20.19
N SER A 692 -4.32 1.44 21.03
CA SER A 692 -3.42 1.75 22.15
C SER A 692 -3.00 0.54 22.97
#